data_AF-D3QAQ1-F1
#
_entry.id   AF-D3QAQ1-F1
#
_cell.length_a   1.000
_cell.length_b   1.000
_cell.length_c   1.000
_cell.angle_alpha   90.00
_cell.angle_beta   90.00
_cell.angle_gamma   90.00
#
_symmetry.space_group_name_H-M   'P 1'
#
loop_
_entity.id
_entity.type
_entity.pdbx_description
1 polymer ?
#
loop_
_entity_poly.entity_id
_entity_poly.type
_entity_poly.pdbx_seq_one_letter_code
_entity_poly.pdbx_strand_id
1 'polypeptide(L)'
;MTTDVLSPSGHPTSITPLGEDGLGIADVVAVARRHSAEVPSISEESRARMTASVALRDRLIATGQPIYGVTTGVGDSVKHHLSPQRAAYLQDNLVRLLLVGTGPEAAPSVVRAMMLIRANCLARGHSAIRAEAVDLILALLRHDIVPVVPECGSVGASGDLAPLAYLANVLIGSGTVEHRGVRRDAAEALRDCALAPLVLQPKESLALLNGTSLMAAFATLAVHDATELAVTADVCTALTVEALTANVDHFHPRLHAQKPHPGQLRSAARIRALLEGSGLTRTHAQIVDGTPAVAEGGMQHVDQTVQERYSVRCAPHVVGVVDDTLEWSRRWVEIEVNSSNDNPLFDTGLGTVHNGGHFYGGHMGQTADALKIAVANLGDLLDRQLALLVDDKFNRGLPPVLAPHLTEGDPEAGLHHGLKGAQIAASALTAEALHRAAPATTHSRSTESHNQDKVSMGTIATRGARDVVDLVTRVAAIHLLAACQAVDLRDPDLLAPGTRAAFDAVRKLAPFIDADRRLDTDIAAIAELITSGELGRTVAPYLPELLRCEGVGWPRVQRAASPGGVDVWCGLPSEFVGVDSDLAVLDEELDPRADDVVGQPSGKVQEDWRAVQVQHSGTVLGEAQLSPQDNAMPASAQPGTGTSSWLGVSAPDDVLVDRPLDVVFAGLRGRVTTPADRGATERGLDGGLPGSSGKLCDSHHLDQHGSIVRDHRPR
;
A
#
# COMPACT_ATOMS: atom_id res chain seq x y z
N MET A 1 -41.14 7.90 -19.24
CA MET A 1 -41.01 9.24 -18.61
C MET A 1 -39.66 9.25 -17.93
N THR A 2 -38.78 10.07 -18.46
CA THR A 2 -37.36 10.23 -18.11
C THR A 2 -37.23 10.88 -16.74
N THR A 3 -36.63 10.17 -15.78
CA THR A 3 -36.22 10.73 -14.49
C THR A 3 -34.76 11.17 -14.59
N ASP A 4 -34.58 12.49 -14.57
CA ASP A 4 -33.29 13.16 -14.45
C ASP A 4 -32.58 12.72 -13.17
N VAL A 5 -31.42 12.10 -13.35
CA VAL A 5 -30.44 11.87 -12.28
C VAL A 5 -29.77 13.22 -12.04
N LEU A 6 -29.90 13.73 -10.81
CA LEU A 6 -29.28 14.95 -10.34
C LEU A 6 -27.76 14.91 -10.59
N SER A 7 -27.30 15.77 -11.50
CA SER A 7 -25.89 16.10 -11.68
C SER A 7 -25.32 16.65 -10.37
N PRO A 8 -24.13 16.19 -9.90
CA PRO A 8 -23.44 16.86 -8.81
C PRO A 8 -23.07 18.27 -9.28
N SER A 9 -23.37 19.25 -8.44
CA SER A 9 -23.07 20.67 -8.64
C SER A 9 -21.63 20.88 -9.11
N GLY A 10 -21.51 21.49 -10.29
CA GLY A 10 -20.24 21.75 -10.95
C GLY A 10 -19.33 22.71 -10.18
N HIS A 11 -18.13 22.25 -9.89
CA HIS A 11 -16.94 23.06 -10.09
C HIS A 11 -16.34 22.61 -11.42
N PRO A 12 -16.06 23.52 -12.37
CA PRO A 12 -15.26 23.17 -13.53
C PRO A 12 -13.88 22.79 -12.97
N THR A 13 -13.59 21.50 -12.91
CA THR A 13 -12.26 21.01 -12.59
C THR A 13 -11.39 21.40 -13.77
N SER A 14 -10.85 22.61 -13.72
CA SER A 14 -9.84 23.07 -14.67
C SER A 14 -8.72 22.04 -14.67
N ILE A 15 -8.63 21.25 -15.73
CA ILE A 15 -7.62 20.21 -15.85
C ILE A 15 -6.27 20.88 -15.81
N THR A 16 -5.45 20.45 -14.86
CA THR A 16 -4.14 21.05 -14.66
C THR A 16 -3.29 20.73 -15.89
N PRO A 17 -2.78 21.74 -16.63
CA PRO A 17 -1.88 21.51 -17.75
C PRO A 17 -0.62 20.75 -17.30
N LEU A 18 -0.05 19.93 -18.19
CA LEU A 18 1.16 19.19 -17.87
C LEU A 18 2.41 20.07 -17.85
N GLY A 19 3.37 19.65 -17.04
CA GLY A 19 4.71 20.25 -16.93
C GLY A 19 4.83 21.30 -15.82
N GLU A 20 3.77 21.55 -15.07
CA GLU A 20 3.72 22.37 -13.85
C GLU A 20 3.57 21.47 -12.61
N ASP A 21 3.72 22.05 -11.41
CA ASP A 21 3.46 21.34 -10.16
C ASP A 21 1.95 21.38 -9.88
N GLY A 22 1.24 20.28 -10.14
CA GLY A 22 -0.20 20.26 -9.86
C GLY A 22 -0.98 19.03 -10.27
N LEU A 23 -0.35 18.04 -10.91
CA LEU A 23 -1.00 16.78 -11.22
C LEU A 23 -1.11 15.93 -9.93
N GLY A 24 -2.32 15.79 -9.40
CA GLY A 24 -2.56 15.01 -8.18
C GLY A 24 -2.75 13.52 -8.47
N ILE A 25 -2.73 12.69 -7.42
CA ILE A 25 -3.12 11.26 -7.51
C ILE A 25 -4.49 11.14 -8.18
N ALA A 26 -5.36 12.08 -7.87
CA ALA A 26 -6.72 12.13 -8.35
C ALA A 26 -6.86 12.22 -9.87
N ASP A 27 -6.14 13.18 -10.45
CA ASP A 27 -6.13 13.42 -11.88
C ASP A 27 -5.59 12.19 -12.62
N VAL A 28 -4.55 11.57 -12.07
CA VAL A 28 -3.96 10.34 -12.63
C VAL A 28 -4.95 9.19 -12.60
N VAL A 29 -5.63 8.94 -11.48
CA VAL A 29 -6.62 7.87 -11.36
C VAL A 29 -7.80 8.09 -12.33
N ALA A 30 -8.26 9.33 -12.48
CA ALA A 30 -9.33 9.66 -13.40
C ALA A 30 -8.98 9.28 -14.85
N VAL A 31 -7.81 9.70 -15.34
CA VAL A 31 -7.32 9.34 -16.69
C VAL A 31 -7.04 7.84 -16.80
N ALA A 32 -6.55 7.20 -15.75
CA ALA A 32 -6.24 5.78 -15.74
C ALA A 32 -7.48 4.87 -15.84
N ARG A 33 -8.58 5.24 -15.18
CA ARG A 33 -9.77 4.38 -15.03
C ARG A 33 -10.97 4.79 -15.89
N ARG A 34 -11.13 6.07 -16.22
CA ARG A 34 -12.32 6.57 -16.92
C ARG A 34 -11.99 6.88 -18.37
N HIS A 35 -12.54 6.09 -19.29
CA HIS A 35 -12.37 6.35 -20.73
C HIS A 35 -12.89 7.73 -21.17
N SER A 36 -13.83 8.32 -20.43
CA SER A 36 -14.37 9.66 -20.68
C SER A 36 -13.62 10.78 -19.96
N ALA A 37 -12.58 10.48 -19.19
CA ALA A 37 -11.79 11.53 -18.55
C ALA A 37 -11.08 12.36 -19.62
N GLU A 38 -11.16 13.67 -19.46
CA GLU A 38 -10.47 14.58 -20.36
C GLU A 38 -8.95 14.51 -20.06
N VAL A 39 -8.18 14.30 -21.12
CA VAL A 39 -6.72 14.13 -21.05
C VAL A 39 -6.06 15.51 -21.05
N PRO A 40 -5.21 15.84 -20.05
CA PRO A 40 -4.52 17.12 -19.97
C PRO A 40 -3.77 17.51 -21.24
N SER A 41 -3.64 18.80 -21.48
CA SER A 41 -2.77 19.37 -22.52
C SER A 41 -1.46 19.91 -21.92
N ILE A 42 -0.45 20.09 -22.77
CA ILE A 42 0.79 20.78 -22.39
C ILE A 42 0.51 22.30 -22.39
N SER A 43 0.91 23.03 -21.34
CA SER A 43 0.82 24.51 -21.34
C SER A 43 1.80 25.14 -22.34
N GLU A 44 1.49 26.35 -22.80
CA GLU A 44 2.38 27.10 -23.71
C GLU A 44 3.76 27.36 -23.08
N GLU A 45 3.79 27.63 -21.77
CA GLU A 45 5.04 27.79 -21.01
C GLU A 45 5.86 26.48 -20.98
N SER A 46 5.21 25.34 -20.68
CA SER A 46 5.84 24.03 -20.75
C SER A 46 6.42 23.74 -22.15
N ARG A 47 5.67 24.05 -23.22
CA ARG A 47 6.18 23.92 -24.60
C ARG A 47 7.40 24.80 -24.87
N ALA A 48 7.39 26.03 -24.37
CA ALA A 48 8.53 26.93 -24.51
C ALA A 48 9.77 26.38 -23.79
N ARG A 49 9.64 25.85 -22.56
CA ARG A 49 10.72 25.20 -21.82
C ARG A 49 11.27 23.97 -22.55
N MET A 50 10.39 23.11 -23.08
CA MET A 50 10.80 21.95 -23.90
C MET A 50 11.58 22.37 -25.15
N THR A 51 11.09 23.39 -25.86
CA THR A 51 11.77 23.93 -27.05
C THR A 51 13.16 24.46 -26.70
N ALA A 52 13.28 25.19 -25.59
CA ALA A 52 14.54 25.73 -25.12
C ALA A 52 15.55 24.63 -24.74
N SER A 53 15.12 23.55 -24.08
CA SER A 53 16.03 22.45 -23.71
C SER A 53 16.47 21.61 -24.90
N VAL A 54 15.59 21.42 -25.90
CA VAL A 54 15.96 20.82 -27.19
C VAL A 54 17.01 21.68 -27.90
N ALA A 55 16.81 22.99 -27.98
CA ALA A 55 17.77 23.91 -28.60
C ALA A 55 19.12 23.93 -27.85
N LEU A 56 19.10 23.80 -26.53
CA LEU A 56 20.32 23.66 -25.73
C LEU A 56 21.04 22.35 -26.05
N ARG A 57 20.33 21.22 -26.04
CA ARG A 57 20.89 19.90 -26.42
C ARG A 57 21.60 19.96 -27.76
N ASP A 58 20.94 20.48 -28.79
CA ASP A 58 21.48 20.52 -30.14
C ASP A 58 22.74 21.39 -30.22
N ARG A 59 22.76 22.52 -29.48
CA ARG A 59 23.93 23.38 -29.34
C ARG A 59 25.11 22.64 -28.69
N LEU A 60 24.88 21.92 -27.60
CA LEU A 60 25.93 21.18 -26.88
C LEU A 60 26.45 20.00 -27.71
N ILE A 61 25.58 19.34 -28.50
CA ILE A 61 26.01 18.32 -29.47
C ILE A 61 26.91 18.95 -30.53
N ALA A 62 26.53 20.13 -31.07
CA ALA A 62 27.30 20.81 -32.11
C ALA A 62 28.69 21.28 -31.66
N THR A 63 28.88 21.56 -30.37
CA THR A 63 30.20 21.88 -29.80
C THR A 63 31.06 20.64 -29.53
N GLY A 64 30.55 19.44 -29.80
CA GLY A 64 31.26 18.17 -29.57
C GLY A 64 31.30 17.77 -28.09
N GLN A 65 30.44 18.34 -27.24
CA GLN A 65 30.42 18.02 -25.83
C GLN A 65 29.98 16.55 -25.60
N PRO A 66 30.68 15.79 -24.74
CA PRO A 66 30.22 14.48 -24.29
C PRO A 66 28.99 14.62 -23.38
N ILE A 67 27.92 13.92 -23.72
CA ILE A 67 26.63 13.95 -23.00
C ILE A 67 26.12 12.51 -22.87
N TYR A 68 25.84 12.10 -21.62
CA TYR A 68 25.45 10.74 -21.27
C TYR A 68 24.25 10.24 -22.11
N GLY A 69 24.43 9.12 -22.82
CA GLY A 69 23.40 8.49 -23.63
C GLY A 69 22.91 9.31 -24.83
N VAL A 70 23.59 10.42 -25.14
CA VAL A 70 23.34 11.27 -26.30
C VAL A 70 24.53 11.18 -27.24
N THR A 71 25.71 11.61 -26.79
CA THR A 71 26.98 11.51 -27.53
C THR A 71 27.95 10.52 -26.88
N THR A 72 27.48 9.74 -25.90
CA THR A 72 28.19 8.61 -25.31
C THR A 72 27.32 7.35 -25.33
N GLY A 73 27.91 6.19 -25.02
CA GLY A 73 27.14 5.01 -24.63
C GLY A 73 26.36 5.23 -23.31
N VAL A 74 25.51 4.27 -22.95
CA VAL A 74 24.74 4.23 -21.71
C VAL A 74 25.29 3.18 -20.74
N GLY A 75 25.02 3.32 -19.45
CA GLY A 75 25.49 2.38 -18.43
C GLY A 75 27.02 2.27 -18.39
N ASP A 76 27.56 1.05 -18.20
CA ASP A 76 29.01 0.76 -18.27
C ASP A 76 29.63 1.11 -19.64
N SER A 77 28.82 1.24 -20.68
CA SER A 77 29.28 1.69 -22.01
C SER A 77 29.50 3.20 -22.12
N VAL A 78 29.29 3.97 -21.04
CA VAL A 78 29.51 5.44 -21.01
C VAL A 78 30.90 5.87 -21.45
N LYS A 79 31.92 5.01 -21.27
CA LYS A 79 33.31 5.21 -21.71
C LYS A 79 33.48 5.37 -23.23
N HIS A 80 32.46 5.08 -24.03
CA HIS A 80 32.51 5.20 -25.48
C HIS A 80 31.86 6.50 -25.95
N HIS A 81 32.65 7.41 -26.53
CA HIS A 81 32.14 8.59 -27.22
C HIS A 81 31.65 8.24 -28.64
N LEU A 82 30.55 8.86 -29.06
CA LEU A 82 29.85 8.57 -30.30
C LEU A 82 29.86 9.78 -31.24
N SER A 83 30.05 9.53 -32.54
CA SER A 83 29.79 10.54 -33.56
C SER A 83 28.29 10.83 -33.69
N PRO A 84 27.89 11.98 -34.27
CA PRO A 84 26.47 12.29 -34.49
C PRO A 84 25.69 11.19 -35.23
N GLN A 85 26.31 10.55 -36.23
CA GLN A 85 25.67 9.45 -36.98
C GLN A 85 25.42 8.22 -36.09
N ARG A 86 26.36 7.89 -35.20
CA ARG A 86 26.20 6.79 -34.23
C ARG A 86 25.23 7.15 -33.11
N ALA A 87 25.19 8.41 -32.69
CA ALA A 87 24.25 8.93 -31.70
C ALA A 87 22.78 8.80 -32.16
N ALA A 88 22.51 9.05 -33.45
CA ALA A 88 21.20 8.81 -34.04
C ALA A 88 20.85 7.32 -34.03
N TYR A 89 21.77 6.46 -34.49
CA TYR A 89 21.56 4.99 -34.49
C TYR A 89 21.37 4.39 -33.08
N LEU A 90 22.01 5.00 -32.07
CA LEU A 90 21.84 4.60 -30.67
C LEU A 90 20.38 4.70 -30.22
N GLN A 91 19.61 5.68 -30.69
CA GLN A 91 18.26 5.92 -30.19
C GLN A 91 17.35 4.71 -30.39
N ASP A 92 17.30 4.18 -31.62
CA ASP A 92 16.48 3.01 -31.94
C ASP A 92 17.00 1.73 -31.27
N ASN A 93 18.33 1.59 -31.16
CA ASN A 93 18.93 0.44 -30.50
C ASN A 93 18.63 0.40 -29.00
N LEU A 94 18.58 1.54 -28.32
CA LEU A 94 18.24 1.60 -26.90
C LEU A 94 16.83 1.09 -26.64
N VAL A 95 15.86 1.44 -27.49
CA VAL A 95 14.50 0.91 -27.40
C VAL A 95 14.52 -0.61 -27.56
N ARG A 96 15.13 -1.12 -28.64
CA ARG A 96 15.19 -2.57 -28.92
C ARG A 96 15.90 -3.37 -27.83
N LEU A 97 17.00 -2.85 -27.28
CA LEU A 97 17.79 -3.50 -26.22
C LEU A 97 16.95 -3.78 -24.97
N LEU A 98 15.98 -2.91 -24.67
CA LEU A 98 15.20 -2.95 -23.44
C LEU A 98 13.84 -3.64 -23.59
N LEU A 99 13.51 -4.16 -24.79
CA LEU A 99 12.35 -5.03 -25.02
C LEU A 99 12.61 -6.45 -24.47
N VAL A 100 12.87 -6.51 -23.16
CA VAL A 100 13.23 -7.73 -22.41
C VAL A 100 12.25 -8.01 -21.26
N GLY A 101 11.16 -7.24 -21.19
CA GLY A 101 10.10 -7.43 -20.20
C GLY A 101 9.48 -8.83 -20.30
N THR A 102 9.13 -9.41 -19.15
CA THR A 102 8.55 -10.76 -19.04
C THR A 102 7.39 -10.76 -18.02
N GLY A 103 6.77 -11.93 -17.82
CA GLY A 103 5.72 -12.11 -16.82
C GLY A 103 4.33 -11.63 -17.29
N PRO A 104 3.40 -11.41 -16.36
CA PRO A 104 2.07 -10.92 -16.71
C PRO A 104 2.14 -9.52 -17.30
N GLU A 105 1.12 -9.19 -18.09
CA GLU A 105 0.95 -7.87 -18.68
C GLU A 105 0.34 -6.91 -17.65
N ALA A 106 0.80 -5.67 -17.64
CA ALA A 106 0.28 -4.62 -16.80
C ALA A 106 -1.16 -4.30 -17.18
N ALA A 107 -2.03 -4.15 -16.18
CA ALA A 107 -3.41 -3.77 -16.42
C ALA A 107 -3.48 -2.43 -17.20
N PRO A 108 -4.42 -2.26 -18.15
CA PRO A 108 -4.51 -1.03 -18.95
C PRO A 108 -4.56 0.26 -18.14
N SER A 109 -5.16 0.23 -16.94
CA SER A 109 -5.19 1.38 -16.02
C SER A 109 -3.80 1.76 -15.51
N VAL A 110 -2.94 0.80 -15.20
CA VAL A 110 -1.54 1.03 -14.81
C VAL A 110 -0.77 1.65 -15.97
N VAL A 111 -0.95 1.12 -17.18
CA VAL A 111 -0.25 1.63 -18.37
C VAL A 111 -0.70 3.06 -18.70
N ARG A 112 -1.99 3.37 -18.62
CA ARG A 112 -2.50 4.74 -18.82
C ARG A 112 -1.95 5.72 -17.77
N ALA A 113 -1.89 5.31 -16.49
CA ALA A 113 -1.23 6.10 -15.45
C ALA A 113 0.26 6.32 -15.74
N MET A 114 0.99 5.26 -16.14
CA MET A 114 2.40 5.35 -16.52
C MET A 114 2.62 6.33 -17.67
N MET A 115 1.78 6.27 -18.71
CA MET A 115 1.82 7.18 -19.86
C MET A 115 1.62 8.63 -19.43
N LEU A 116 0.61 8.92 -18.61
CA LEU A 116 0.33 10.27 -18.14
C LEU A 116 1.45 10.82 -17.26
N ILE A 117 1.96 10.02 -16.31
CA ILE A 117 3.07 10.41 -15.44
C ILE A 117 4.32 10.68 -16.27
N ARG A 118 4.60 9.84 -17.29
CA ARG A 118 5.75 10.07 -18.17
C ARG A 118 5.58 11.33 -19.00
N ALA A 119 4.40 11.56 -19.56
CA ALA A 119 4.07 12.79 -20.27
C ALA A 119 4.28 14.03 -19.37
N ASN A 120 3.86 13.97 -18.10
CA ASN A 120 4.04 15.07 -17.15
C ASN A 120 5.53 15.35 -16.87
N CYS A 121 6.32 14.30 -16.57
CA CYS A 121 7.77 14.41 -16.38
C CYS A 121 8.44 15.13 -17.56
N LEU A 122 8.11 14.73 -18.79
CA LEU A 122 8.72 15.28 -20.01
C LEU A 122 8.27 16.72 -20.29
N ALA A 123 6.99 17.02 -20.02
CA ALA A 123 6.42 18.35 -20.20
C ALA A 123 7.06 19.41 -19.29
N ARG A 124 7.74 19.02 -18.20
CA ARG A 124 8.49 19.96 -17.33
C ARG A 124 9.60 20.70 -18.07
N GLY A 125 10.09 20.15 -19.20
CA GLY A 125 11.01 20.83 -20.10
C GLY A 125 12.49 20.61 -19.81
N HIS A 126 12.85 19.71 -18.89
CA HIS A 126 14.25 19.45 -18.50
C HIS A 126 14.90 18.25 -19.22
N SER A 127 14.11 17.45 -19.95
CA SER A 127 14.57 16.19 -20.56
C SER A 127 15.15 16.31 -21.97
N ALA A 128 15.11 17.52 -22.56
CA ALA A 128 15.51 17.80 -23.95
C ALA A 128 14.90 16.84 -24.99
N ILE A 129 13.59 16.63 -24.88
CA ILE A 129 12.75 15.89 -25.83
C ILE A 129 11.75 16.86 -26.47
N ARG A 130 11.38 16.59 -27.73
CA ARG A 130 10.40 17.38 -28.46
C ARG A 130 8.98 17.27 -27.88
N ALA A 131 8.21 18.34 -28.01
CA ALA A 131 6.81 18.38 -27.55
C ALA A 131 5.94 17.37 -28.29
N GLU A 132 6.26 17.08 -29.54
CA GLU A 132 5.60 16.11 -30.41
C GLU A 132 5.59 14.70 -29.80
N ALA A 133 6.61 14.33 -29.03
CA ALA A 133 6.64 13.04 -28.34
C ALA A 133 5.61 12.98 -27.21
N VAL A 134 5.48 14.06 -26.44
CA VAL A 134 4.49 14.17 -25.37
C VAL A 134 3.08 14.28 -25.96
N ASP A 135 2.91 15.05 -27.03
CA ASP A 135 1.64 15.15 -27.76
C ASP A 135 1.17 13.79 -28.26
N LEU A 136 2.08 12.96 -28.78
CA LEU A 136 1.74 11.61 -29.21
C LEU A 136 1.30 10.74 -28.03
N ILE A 137 2.01 10.76 -26.89
CA ILE A 137 1.58 10.03 -25.67
C ILE A 137 0.16 10.45 -25.26
N LEU A 138 -0.14 11.74 -25.25
CA LEU A 138 -1.46 12.26 -24.91
C LEU A 138 -2.51 11.89 -25.96
N ALA A 139 -2.16 11.86 -27.25
CA ALA A 139 -3.05 11.40 -28.30
C ALA A 139 -3.38 9.91 -28.15
N LEU A 140 -2.40 9.07 -27.80
CA LEU A 140 -2.65 7.65 -27.49
C LEU A 140 -3.67 7.50 -26.36
N LEU A 141 -3.54 8.27 -25.28
CA LEU A 141 -4.53 8.30 -24.19
C LEU A 141 -5.91 8.71 -24.68
N ARG A 142 -6.02 9.78 -25.47
CA ARG A 142 -7.30 10.28 -26.02
C ARG A 142 -7.99 9.28 -26.95
N HIS A 143 -7.21 8.49 -27.67
CA HIS A 143 -7.72 7.48 -28.61
C HIS A 143 -7.88 6.09 -27.99
N ASP A 144 -7.59 5.93 -26.68
CA ASP A 144 -7.58 4.64 -25.97
C ASP A 144 -6.70 3.60 -26.68
N ILE A 145 -5.49 4.03 -27.06
CA ILE A 145 -4.42 3.17 -27.57
C ILE A 145 -3.43 2.95 -26.43
N VAL A 146 -3.43 1.76 -25.85
CA VAL A 146 -2.67 1.42 -24.65
C VAL A 146 -1.59 0.39 -25.01
N PRO A 147 -0.29 0.67 -24.81
CA PRO A 147 0.76 -0.32 -25.03
C PRO A 147 0.55 -1.59 -24.21
N VAL A 148 0.85 -2.76 -24.79
CA VAL A 148 0.95 -4.01 -24.02
C VAL A 148 2.33 -4.05 -23.36
N VAL A 149 2.35 -3.94 -22.02
CA VAL A 149 3.58 -3.79 -21.24
C VAL A 149 3.72 -4.95 -20.24
N PRO A 150 4.78 -5.79 -20.31
CA PRO A 150 5.06 -6.77 -19.27
C PRO A 150 5.51 -6.11 -17.96
N GLU A 151 5.06 -6.64 -16.81
CA GLU A 151 5.35 -6.04 -15.50
C GLU A 151 6.72 -6.42 -14.91
N CYS A 152 7.34 -7.53 -15.34
CA CYS A 152 8.65 -7.96 -14.80
C CYS A 152 9.82 -7.48 -15.66
N GLY A 153 10.88 -6.98 -15.02
CA GLY A 153 12.16 -6.67 -15.66
C GLY A 153 12.84 -5.40 -15.15
N SER A 154 12.13 -4.57 -14.37
CA SER A 154 12.71 -3.37 -13.76
C SER A 154 13.33 -3.67 -12.39
N VAL A 155 14.50 -3.06 -12.14
CA VAL A 155 15.16 -3.00 -10.82
C VAL A 155 14.96 -1.63 -10.14
N GLY A 156 14.23 -0.71 -10.78
CA GLY A 156 13.98 0.64 -10.28
C GLY A 156 15.24 1.48 -10.04
N ALA A 157 16.29 1.26 -10.84
CA ALA A 157 17.63 1.84 -10.62
C ALA A 157 17.97 2.99 -11.57
N SER A 158 17.77 2.80 -12.88
CA SER A 158 17.83 3.83 -13.93
C SER A 158 16.41 4.07 -14.46
N GLY A 159 15.44 4.06 -13.55
CA GLY A 159 14.03 4.01 -13.86
C GLY A 159 13.52 2.63 -14.27
N ASP A 160 12.30 2.62 -14.79
CA ASP A 160 11.53 1.49 -15.29
C ASP A 160 11.86 1.18 -16.76
N LEU A 161 13.16 1.02 -17.04
CA LEU A 161 13.72 0.91 -18.39
C LEU A 161 12.98 -0.10 -19.29
N ALA A 162 12.86 -1.35 -18.83
CA ALA A 162 12.27 -2.41 -19.63
C ALA A 162 10.78 -2.16 -19.91
N PRO A 163 9.93 -1.84 -18.92
CA PRO A 163 8.54 -1.46 -19.19
C PRO A 163 8.37 -0.22 -20.08
N LEU A 164 9.13 0.85 -19.85
CA LEU A 164 9.05 2.08 -20.65
C LEU A 164 9.51 1.88 -22.10
N ALA A 165 10.32 0.85 -22.37
CA ALA A 165 10.68 0.48 -23.73
C ALA A 165 9.49 0.04 -24.58
N TYR A 166 8.47 -0.56 -23.99
CA TYR A 166 7.25 -0.94 -24.72
C TYR A 166 6.43 0.29 -25.13
N LEU A 167 6.36 1.32 -24.27
CA LEU A 167 5.79 2.61 -24.66
C LEU A 167 6.62 3.26 -25.78
N ALA A 168 7.94 3.35 -25.62
CA ALA A 168 8.81 3.92 -26.64
C ALA A 168 8.70 3.20 -28.00
N ASN A 169 8.58 1.87 -27.98
CA ASN A 169 8.40 1.04 -29.17
C ASN A 169 7.08 1.36 -29.91
N VAL A 170 5.99 1.56 -29.16
CA VAL A 170 4.70 2.00 -29.74
C VAL A 170 4.80 3.39 -30.33
N LEU A 171 5.49 4.32 -29.68
CA LEU A 171 5.66 5.69 -30.18
C LEU A 171 6.45 5.76 -31.51
N ILE A 172 7.33 4.79 -31.77
CA ILE A 172 8.02 4.64 -33.07
C ILE A 172 7.27 3.74 -34.06
N GLY A 173 6.02 3.37 -33.75
CA GLY A 173 5.13 2.64 -34.63
C GLY A 173 5.38 1.14 -34.68
N SER A 174 5.86 0.54 -33.60
CA SER A 174 6.15 -0.89 -33.49
C SER A 174 5.55 -1.49 -32.21
N GLY A 175 5.39 -2.81 -32.20
CA GLY A 175 4.88 -3.54 -31.04
C GLY A 175 3.37 -3.70 -31.03
N THR A 176 2.83 -3.99 -29.85
CA THR A 176 1.44 -4.40 -29.67
C THR A 176 0.73 -3.44 -28.73
N VAL A 177 -0.49 -3.08 -29.07
CA VAL A 177 -1.37 -2.23 -28.28
C VAL A 177 -2.70 -2.92 -28.05
N GLU A 178 -3.36 -2.56 -26.96
CA GLU A 178 -4.80 -2.67 -26.84
C GLU A 178 -5.42 -1.36 -27.35
N HIS A 179 -6.28 -1.45 -28.36
CA HIS A 179 -7.01 -0.31 -28.90
C HIS A 179 -8.50 -0.59 -28.76
N ARG A 180 -9.19 0.13 -27.84
CA ARG A 180 -10.61 -0.07 -27.50
C ARG A 180 -10.92 -1.52 -27.10
N GLY A 181 -10.10 -2.09 -26.23
CA GLY A 181 -10.25 -3.46 -25.74
C GLY A 181 -9.83 -4.58 -26.71
N VAL A 182 -9.28 -4.24 -27.89
CA VAL A 182 -8.84 -5.22 -28.88
C VAL A 182 -7.33 -5.13 -29.09
N ARG A 183 -6.65 -6.28 -29.02
CA ARG A 183 -5.21 -6.37 -29.31
C ARG A 183 -4.94 -6.14 -30.80
N ARG A 184 -4.04 -5.19 -31.11
CA ARG A 184 -3.67 -4.78 -32.47
C ARG A 184 -2.19 -4.49 -32.62
N ASP A 185 -1.72 -4.51 -33.86
CA ASP A 185 -0.41 -3.95 -34.21
C ASP A 185 -0.40 -2.43 -33.98
N ALA A 186 0.67 -1.91 -33.40
CA ALA A 186 0.78 -0.49 -33.08
C ALA A 186 0.71 0.39 -34.34
N ALA A 187 1.36 -0.02 -35.44
CA ALA A 187 1.39 0.76 -36.67
C ALA A 187 -0.01 0.87 -37.30
N GLU A 188 -0.80 -0.20 -37.24
CA GLU A 188 -2.20 -0.19 -37.66
C GLU A 188 -3.07 0.74 -36.80
N ALA A 189 -2.96 0.63 -35.47
CA ALA A 189 -3.74 1.47 -34.57
C ALA A 189 -3.42 2.97 -34.75
N LEU A 190 -2.13 3.31 -34.91
CA LEU A 190 -1.71 4.69 -35.19
C LEU A 190 -2.28 5.21 -36.51
N ARG A 191 -2.20 4.41 -37.59
CA ARG A 191 -2.73 4.79 -38.91
C ARG A 191 -4.24 5.04 -38.87
N ASP A 192 -4.99 4.19 -38.19
CA ASP A 192 -6.45 4.31 -38.06
C ASP A 192 -6.87 5.59 -37.31
N CYS A 193 -6.02 6.10 -36.44
CA CYS A 193 -6.22 7.36 -35.72
C CYS A 193 -5.51 8.56 -36.36
N ALA A 194 -4.95 8.40 -37.57
CA ALA A 194 -4.18 9.43 -38.28
C ALA A 194 -3.00 9.99 -37.45
N LEU A 195 -2.40 9.15 -36.61
CA LEU A 195 -1.22 9.48 -35.80
C LEU A 195 0.05 9.02 -36.52
N ALA A 196 1.04 9.91 -36.58
CA ALA A 196 2.33 9.61 -37.18
C ALA A 196 3.31 9.05 -36.13
N PRO A 197 3.99 7.92 -36.41
CA PRO A 197 5.09 7.45 -35.58
C PRO A 197 6.25 8.45 -35.48
N LEU A 198 6.97 8.43 -34.36
CA LEU A 198 8.16 9.25 -34.14
C LEU A 198 9.39 8.67 -34.85
N VAL A 199 10.21 9.57 -35.40
CA VAL A 199 11.62 9.30 -35.68
C VAL A 199 12.43 9.95 -34.57
N LEU A 200 13.05 9.13 -33.71
CA LEU A 200 13.71 9.60 -32.51
C LEU A 200 14.97 10.44 -32.83
N GLN A 201 15.09 11.57 -32.17
CA GLN A 201 16.28 12.44 -32.20
C GLN A 201 17.21 12.10 -31.02
N PRO A 202 18.47 12.59 -31.03
CA PRO A 202 19.39 12.38 -29.91
C PRO A 202 18.73 12.73 -28.56
N LYS A 203 18.99 11.92 -27.53
CA LYS A 203 18.37 11.96 -26.18
C LYS A 203 16.94 11.43 -26.10
N GLU A 204 16.14 11.42 -27.17
CA GLU A 204 14.71 11.15 -27.06
C GLU A 204 14.38 9.72 -26.63
N SER A 205 15.15 8.71 -27.06
CA SER A 205 14.91 7.35 -26.57
C SER A 205 15.18 7.26 -25.08
N LEU A 206 16.32 7.77 -24.61
CA LEU A 206 16.64 7.77 -23.18
C LEU A 206 15.63 8.59 -22.37
N ALA A 207 15.20 9.74 -22.89
CA ALA A 207 14.12 10.53 -22.30
C ALA A 207 12.76 9.82 -22.30
N LEU A 208 12.52 8.76 -23.08
CA LEU A 208 11.29 7.96 -22.94
C LEU A 208 11.47 6.83 -21.92
N LEU A 209 12.68 6.26 -21.86
CA LEU A 209 13.01 5.05 -21.11
C LEU A 209 13.38 5.30 -19.64
N ASN A 210 14.06 6.40 -19.36
CA ASN A 210 14.75 6.63 -18.09
C ASN A 210 13.87 7.39 -17.09
N GLY A 211 13.16 6.67 -16.23
CA GLY A 211 12.41 7.27 -15.12
C GLY A 211 11.48 6.31 -14.40
N THR A 212 10.83 6.78 -13.35
CA THR A 212 10.09 5.98 -12.35
C THR A 212 8.59 5.85 -12.66
N SER A 213 8.17 6.05 -13.92
CA SER A 213 6.76 6.25 -14.25
C SER A 213 5.88 5.01 -14.05
N LEU A 214 6.41 3.79 -14.21
CA LEU A 214 5.61 2.57 -13.97
C LEU A 214 5.46 2.34 -12.46
N MET A 215 6.55 2.43 -11.70
CA MET A 215 6.47 2.24 -10.26
C MET A 215 5.61 3.32 -9.60
N ALA A 216 5.68 4.57 -10.07
CA ALA A 216 4.83 5.66 -9.64
C ALA A 216 3.36 5.39 -10.00
N ALA A 217 3.06 4.87 -11.20
CA ALA A 217 1.70 4.47 -11.58
C ALA A 217 1.11 3.41 -10.64
N PHE A 218 1.88 2.36 -10.32
CA PHE A 218 1.46 1.37 -9.34
C PHE A 218 1.24 1.99 -7.95
N ALA A 219 2.17 2.83 -7.49
CA ALA A 219 2.06 3.49 -6.19
C ALA A 219 0.83 4.41 -6.12
N THR A 220 0.56 5.20 -7.16
CA THR A 220 -0.61 6.08 -7.27
C THR A 220 -1.91 5.31 -7.15
N LEU A 221 -2.05 4.21 -7.91
CA LEU A 221 -3.26 3.39 -7.87
C LEU A 221 -3.41 2.66 -6.53
N ALA A 222 -2.32 2.11 -5.99
CA ALA A 222 -2.34 1.42 -4.69
C ALA A 222 -2.67 2.36 -3.53
N VAL A 223 -2.10 3.57 -3.49
CA VAL A 223 -2.40 4.58 -2.47
C VAL A 223 -3.85 5.06 -2.58
N HIS A 224 -4.36 5.25 -3.80
CA HIS A 224 -5.76 5.59 -4.01
C HIS A 224 -6.70 4.50 -3.46
N ASP A 225 -6.49 3.26 -3.89
CA ASP A 225 -7.35 2.12 -3.52
C ASP A 225 -7.25 1.79 -2.03
N ALA A 226 -6.06 1.85 -1.45
CA ALA A 226 -5.87 1.65 -0.01
C ALA A 226 -6.59 2.71 0.84
N THR A 227 -6.86 3.89 0.28
CA THR A 227 -7.65 4.91 0.99
C THR A 227 -9.13 4.56 1.02
N GLU A 228 -9.69 4.15 -0.12
CA GLU A 228 -11.07 3.63 -0.16
C GLU A 228 -11.22 2.42 0.77
N LEU A 229 -10.19 1.58 0.83
CA LEU A 229 -10.13 0.41 1.71
C LEU A 229 -10.06 0.77 3.20
N ALA A 230 -9.36 1.84 3.59
CA ALA A 230 -9.34 2.32 4.98
C ALA A 230 -10.73 2.76 5.45
N VAL A 231 -11.46 3.50 4.62
CA VAL A 231 -12.86 3.88 4.90
C VAL A 231 -13.76 2.64 4.91
N THR A 232 -13.56 1.71 3.98
CA THR A 232 -14.30 0.45 3.94
C THR A 232 -14.10 -0.36 5.22
N ALA A 233 -12.89 -0.39 5.78
CA ALA A 233 -12.63 -1.09 7.03
C ALA A 233 -13.36 -0.47 8.24
N ASP A 234 -13.50 0.86 8.27
CA ASP A 234 -14.33 1.54 9.27
C ASP A 234 -15.83 1.18 9.09
N VAL A 235 -16.31 1.08 7.85
CA VAL A 235 -17.68 0.63 7.56
C VAL A 235 -17.90 -0.83 7.98
N CYS A 236 -16.97 -1.74 7.65
CA CYS A 236 -16.99 -3.12 8.13
C CYS A 236 -17.02 -3.20 9.65
N THR A 237 -16.21 -2.37 10.32
CA THR A 237 -16.16 -2.28 11.78
C THR A 237 -17.50 -1.80 12.34
N ALA A 238 -18.09 -0.74 11.78
CA ALA A 238 -19.38 -0.22 12.24
C ALA A 238 -20.50 -1.26 12.09
N LEU A 239 -20.62 -1.91 10.93
CA LEU A 239 -21.60 -3.00 10.74
C LEU A 239 -21.35 -4.18 11.68
N THR A 240 -20.08 -4.51 11.96
CA THR A 240 -19.71 -5.55 12.93
C THR A 240 -20.13 -5.15 14.35
N VAL A 241 -19.94 -3.89 14.74
CA VAL A 241 -20.36 -3.36 16.04
C VAL A 241 -21.87 -3.48 16.20
N GLU A 242 -22.65 -3.17 15.17
CA GLU A 242 -24.11 -3.33 15.21
C GLU A 242 -24.56 -4.79 15.23
N ALA A 243 -24.00 -5.64 14.36
CA ALA A 243 -24.31 -7.07 14.31
C ALA A 243 -24.02 -7.79 15.65
N LEU A 244 -22.95 -7.37 16.31
CA LEU A 244 -22.55 -7.85 17.63
C LEU A 244 -23.20 -7.09 18.78
N THR A 245 -24.10 -6.13 18.56
CA THR A 245 -24.72 -5.27 19.60
C THR A 245 -23.70 -4.63 20.57
N ALA A 246 -22.52 -4.30 20.05
CA ALA A 246 -21.32 -4.01 20.80
C ALA A 246 -21.31 -2.64 21.50
N ASN A 247 -20.39 -2.49 22.45
CA ASN A 247 -20.16 -1.25 23.19
C ASN A 247 -19.57 -0.14 22.31
N VAL A 248 -20.32 0.94 22.08
CA VAL A 248 -19.89 2.08 21.24
C VAL A 248 -18.93 3.03 21.95
N ASP A 249 -18.86 3.01 23.28
CA ASP A 249 -17.99 3.90 24.05
C ASP A 249 -16.51 3.57 23.86
N HIS A 250 -16.19 2.44 23.19
CA HIS A 250 -14.85 2.14 22.68
C HIS A 250 -14.32 3.18 21.70
N PHE A 251 -15.20 3.94 21.04
CA PHE A 251 -14.86 4.97 20.04
C PHE A 251 -15.05 6.40 20.58
N HIS A 252 -15.17 6.55 21.90
CA HIS A 252 -15.46 7.82 22.53
C HIS A 252 -14.33 8.85 22.27
N PRO A 253 -14.64 10.12 21.89
CA PRO A 253 -13.63 11.11 21.51
C PRO A 253 -12.62 11.39 22.62
N ARG A 254 -13.08 11.51 23.88
CA ARG A 254 -12.18 11.73 25.02
C ARG A 254 -11.13 10.62 25.20
N LEU A 255 -11.47 9.37 24.86
CA LEU A 255 -10.53 8.26 24.95
C LEU A 255 -9.41 8.43 23.92
N HIS A 256 -9.77 8.67 22.66
CA HIS A 256 -8.79 8.81 21.59
C HIS A 256 -7.99 10.11 21.67
N ALA A 257 -8.54 11.17 22.29
CA ALA A 257 -7.79 12.38 22.60
C ALA A 257 -6.61 12.13 23.55
N GLN A 258 -6.66 11.10 24.41
CA GLN A 258 -5.53 10.72 25.27
C GLN A 258 -4.40 10.00 24.51
N LYS A 259 -4.65 9.56 23.27
CA LYS A 259 -3.63 8.97 22.39
C LYS A 259 -3.81 9.52 20.97
N PRO A 260 -3.40 10.79 20.73
CA PRO A 260 -3.88 11.59 19.60
C PRO A 260 -3.10 11.33 18.29
N HIS A 261 -2.91 10.07 17.90
CA HIS A 261 -2.44 9.78 16.55
C HIS A 261 -3.50 10.22 15.53
N PRO A 262 -3.16 11.03 14.51
CA PRO A 262 -4.16 11.61 13.60
C PRO A 262 -5.05 10.56 12.91
N GLY A 263 -4.46 9.50 12.36
CA GLY A 263 -5.20 8.41 11.74
C GLY A 263 -6.12 7.69 12.72
N GLN A 264 -5.66 7.46 13.95
CA GLN A 264 -6.49 6.85 14.99
C GLN A 264 -7.71 7.70 15.34
N LEU A 265 -7.52 9.02 15.47
CA LEU A 265 -8.60 9.98 15.71
C LEU A 265 -9.61 9.99 14.55
N ARG A 266 -9.12 9.98 13.30
CA ARG A 266 -9.96 9.95 12.09
C ARG A 266 -10.81 8.69 12.03
N SER A 267 -10.21 7.51 12.17
CA SER A 267 -10.95 6.23 12.14
C SER A 267 -11.98 6.14 13.27
N ALA A 268 -11.61 6.49 14.51
CA ALA A 268 -12.55 6.49 15.63
C ALA A 268 -13.75 7.43 15.39
N ALA A 269 -13.49 8.61 14.83
CA ALA A 269 -14.53 9.57 14.50
C ALA A 269 -15.43 9.09 13.35
N ARG A 270 -14.88 8.44 12.31
CA ARG A 270 -15.67 7.82 11.22
C ARG A 270 -16.58 6.72 11.76
N ILE A 271 -16.04 5.77 12.52
CA ILE A 271 -16.81 4.68 13.11
C ILE A 271 -17.93 5.23 13.99
N ARG A 272 -17.64 6.21 14.84
CA ARG A 272 -18.66 6.84 15.69
C ARG A 272 -19.77 7.51 14.89
N ALA A 273 -19.42 8.27 13.84
CA ALA A 273 -20.41 8.94 12.99
C ALA A 273 -21.30 7.93 12.25
N LEU A 274 -20.73 6.82 11.77
CA LEU A 274 -21.48 5.75 11.11
C LEU A 274 -22.49 5.06 12.04
N LEU A 275 -22.19 5.00 13.34
CA LEU A 275 -23.01 4.35 14.38
C LEU A 275 -24.04 5.30 15.02
N GLU A 276 -24.04 6.58 14.67
CA GLU A 276 -24.93 7.58 15.26
C GLU A 276 -26.40 7.25 14.98
N GLY A 277 -27.19 7.09 16.05
CA GLY A 277 -28.61 6.75 15.95
C GLY A 277 -28.92 5.24 15.84
N SER A 278 -27.92 4.36 15.99
CA SER A 278 -28.15 2.92 15.96
C SER A 278 -29.03 2.43 17.11
N GLY A 279 -30.03 1.60 16.82
CA GLY A 279 -30.81 0.84 17.80
C GLY A 279 -30.18 -0.49 18.21
N LEU A 280 -29.17 -0.97 17.47
CA LEU A 280 -28.52 -2.25 17.72
C LEU A 280 -27.37 -2.15 18.74
N THR A 281 -26.70 -1.01 18.80
CA THR A 281 -25.55 -0.81 19.69
C THR A 281 -25.91 -0.64 21.16
N ARG A 282 -24.89 -0.69 22.04
CA ARG A 282 -25.03 -0.43 23.47
C ARG A 282 -23.98 0.57 23.96
N THR A 283 -24.33 1.40 24.92
CA THR A 283 -23.37 2.21 25.68
C THR A 283 -22.83 1.44 26.88
N HIS A 284 -21.71 1.88 27.46
CA HIS A 284 -21.15 1.28 28.67
C HIS A 284 -22.16 1.31 29.82
N ALA A 285 -22.89 2.43 29.98
CA ALA A 285 -23.93 2.57 31.00
C ALA A 285 -25.03 1.51 30.83
N GLN A 286 -25.56 1.33 29.61
CA GLN A 286 -26.59 0.31 29.34
C GLN A 286 -26.11 -1.11 29.65
N ILE A 287 -24.83 -1.41 29.39
CA ILE A 287 -24.24 -2.72 29.70
C ILE A 287 -24.14 -2.91 31.21
N VAL A 288 -23.64 -1.90 31.94
CA VAL A 288 -23.51 -1.96 33.40
C VAL A 288 -24.87 -2.08 34.08
N ASP A 289 -25.84 -1.27 33.66
CA ASP A 289 -27.20 -1.26 34.23
C ASP A 289 -27.94 -2.58 33.96
N GLY A 290 -27.67 -3.21 32.81
CA GLY A 290 -28.20 -4.53 32.46
C GLY A 290 -27.47 -5.71 33.12
N THR A 291 -26.32 -5.46 33.77
CA THR A 291 -25.51 -6.51 34.40
C THR A 291 -25.92 -6.68 35.87
N PRO A 292 -26.37 -7.88 36.30
CA PRO A 292 -26.74 -8.10 37.68
C PRO A 292 -25.58 -7.87 38.65
N ALA A 293 -25.89 -7.43 39.87
CA ALA A 293 -24.89 -7.24 40.92
C ALA A 293 -24.27 -8.58 41.33
N VAL A 294 -22.95 -8.63 41.41
CA VAL A 294 -22.22 -9.81 41.90
C VAL A 294 -22.43 -9.93 43.42
N ALA A 295 -22.80 -11.12 43.89
CA ALA A 295 -22.93 -11.39 45.32
C ALA A 295 -21.58 -11.19 46.05
N GLU A 296 -21.65 -10.83 47.34
CA GLU A 296 -20.46 -10.66 48.18
C GLU A 296 -19.60 -11.94 48.18
N GLY A 297 -18.31 -11.81 47.85
CA GLY A 297 -17.39 -12.95 47.72
C GLY A 297 -17.65 -13.88 46.52
N GLY A 298 -18.56 -13.51 45.61
CA GLY A 298 -18.98 -14.32 44.48
C GLY A 298 -18.22 -14.05 43.17
N MET A 299 -18.49 -14.90 42.18
CA MET A 299 -18.10 -14.74 40.78
C MET A 299 -19.33 -15.03 39.92
N GLN A 300 -19.53 -14.26 38.86
CA GLN A 300 -20.68 -14.41 37.96
C GLN A 300 -20.22 -14.52 36.51
N HIS A 301 -20.89 -15.38 35.75
CA HIS A 301 -20.81 -15.40 34.29
C HIS A 301 -21.78 -14.37 33.71
N VAL A 302 -21.32 -13.59 32.73
CA VAL A 302 -22.14 -12.60 32.02
C VAL A 302 -22.05 -12.87 30.53
N ASP A 303 -23.19 -12.81 29.86
CA ASP A 303 -23.26 -13.02 28.41
C ASP A 303 -22.80 -11.78 27.64
N GLN A 304 -23.00 -10.58 28.22
CA GLN A 304 -22.52 -9.31 27.68
C GLN A 304 -21.36 -8.78 28.51
N THR A 305 -20.20 -8.62 27.87
CA THR A 305 -18.98 -8.11 28.51
C THR A 305 -18.91 -6.59 28.41
N VAL A 306 -18.26 -5.94 29.38
CA VAL A 306 -18.01 -4.48 29.36
C VAL A 306 -17.06 -4.04 28.25
N GLN A 307 -16.27 -4.98 27.69
CA GLN A 307 -15.32 -4.75 26.62
C GLN A 307 -15.46 -5.78 25.52
N GLU A 308 -15.38 -5.30 24.28
CA GLU A 308 -15.25 -6.17 23.11
C GLU A 308 -13.83 -6.72 22.96
N ARG A 309 -13.74 -7.76 22.10
CA ARG A 309 -12.48 -8.29 21.58
C ARG A 309 -11.69 -7.20 20.84
N TYR A 310 -10.38 -7.38 20.76
CA TYR A 310 -9.47 -6.37 20.21
C TYR A 310 -9.74 -6.07 18.74
N SER A 311 -10.18 -7.05 17.95
CA SER A 311 -10.55 -6.81 16.55
C SER A 311 -11.68 -5.80 16.39
N VAL A 312 -12.53 -5.59 17.41
CA VAL A 312 -13.55 -4.53 17.40
C VAL A 312 -13.03 -3.29 18.12
N ARG A 313 -12.63 -3.41 19.38
CA ARG A 313 -12.25 -2.28 20.23
C ARG A 313 -10.98 -1.56 19.77
N CYS A 314 -10.02 -2.29 19.23
CA CYS A 314 -8.76 -1.72 18.77
C CYS A 314 -8.78 -1.38 17.26
N ALA A 315 -9.91 -1.53 16.57
CA ALA A 315 -10.00 -1.24 15.13
C ALA A 315 -9.48 0.16 14.76
N PRO A 316 -9.81 1.25 15.47
CA PRO A 316 -9.25 2.57 15.15
C PRO A 316 -7.73 2.66 15.25
N HIS A 317 -7.11 1.84 16.09
CA HIS A 317 -5.66 1.82 16.26
C HIS A 317 -4.97 1.12 15.08
N VAL A 318 -5.63 0.16 14.45
CA VAL A 318 -5.11 -0.57 13.29
C VAL A 318 -5.38 0.22 12.01
N VAL A 319 -6.64 0.64 11.79
CA VAL A 319 -7.01 1.50 10.65
C VAL A 319 -6.24 2.82 10.69
N GLY A 320 -6.04 3.38 11.89
CA GLY A 320 -5.28 4.62 12.06
C GLY A 320 -3.83 4.54 11.58
N VAL A 321 -3.15 3.39 11.72
CA VAL A 321 -1.80 3.21 11.15
C VAL A 321 -1.83 3.25 9.62
N VAL A 322 -2.88 2.70 9.00
CA VAL A 322 -3.08 2.77 7.54
C VAL A 322 -3.28 4.22 7.12
N ASP A 323 -4.16 4.96 7.80
CA ASP A 323 -4.42 6.37 7.54
C ASP A 323 -3.15 7.23 7.67
N ASP A 324 -2.38 7.06 8.75
CA ASP A 324 -1.11 7.78 8.94
C ASP A 324 -0.08 7.39 7.88
N THR A 325 -0.07 6.12 7.44
CA THR A 325 0.81 5.65 6.36
C THR A 325 0.45 6.28 5.02
N LEU A 326 -0.84 6.37 4.72
CA LEU A 326 -1.37 6.97 3.50
C LEU A 326 -1.06 8.47 3.42
N GLU A 327 -1.09 9.17 4.55
CA GLU A 327 -0.85 10.62 4.62
C GLU A 327 0.51 11.01 4.02
N TRP A 328 1.60 10.39 4.50
CA TRP A 328 2.93 10.68 3.93
C TRP A 328 3.17 9.99 2.58
N SER A 329 2.54 8.83 2.35
CA SER A 329 2.63 8.12 1.06
C SER A 329 2.10 8.96 -0.09
N ARG A 330 0.95 9.62 0.11
CA ARG A 330 0.35 10.55 -0.87
C ARG A 330 1.33 11.66 -1.23
N ARG A 331 1.92 12.30 -0.23
CA ARG A 331 2.91 13.36 -0.43
C ARG A 331 4.07 12.89 -1.30
N TRP A 332 4.67 11.73 -0.99
CA TRP A 332 5.80 11.23 -1.76
C TRP A 332 5.40 10.86 -3.19
N VAL A 333 4.25 10.21 -3.37
CA VAL A 333 3.73 9.87 -4.70
C VAL A 333 3.44 11.12 -5.52
N GLU A 334 2.81 12.15 -4.96
CA GLU A 334 2.53 13.39 -5.68
C GLU A 334 3.82 14.15 -6.04
N ILE A 335 4.83 14.13 -5.16
CA ILE A 335 6.16 14.66 -5.50
C ILE A 335 6.73 13.92 -6.71
N GLU A 336 6.71 12.57 -6.69
CA GLU A 336 7.25 11.76 -7.78
C GLU A 336 6.51 11.97 -9.11
N VAL A 337 5.18 12.03 -9.07
CA VAL A 337 4.30 12.30 -10.24
C VAL A 337 4.62 13.65 -10.89
N ASN A 338 5.07 14.62 -10.10
CA ASN A 338 5.44 15.96 -10.56
C ASN A 338 6.97 16.16 -10.65
N SER A 339 7.76 15.08 -10.68
CA SER A 339 9.23 15.16 -10.74
C SER A 339 9.78 15.07 -12.16
N SER A 340 10.94 15.72 -12.39
CA SER A 340 11.78 15.45 -13.56
C SER A 340 12.66 14.21 -13.28
N ASN A 341 12.03 13.03 -13.24
CA ASN A 341 12.68 11.74 -12.94
C ASN A 341 13.39 11.15 -14.18
N ASP A 342 14.32 11.91 -14.76
CA ASP A 342 15.08 11.54 -15.97
C ASP A 342 16.57 11.92 -15.80
N ASN A 343 17.42 11.42 -16.70
CA ASN A 343 18.84 11.79 -16.76
C ASN A 343 19.41 11.66 -18.19
N PRO A 344 20.34 12.55 -18.59
CA PRO A 344 20.68 13.80 -17.92
C PRO A 344 19.57 14.85 -18.03
N LEU A 345 19.64 15.87 -17.18
CA LEU A 345 18.75 17.03 -17.21
C LEU A 345 19.45 18.26 -17.78
N PHE A 346 18.72 19.04 -18.57
CA PHE A 346 19.22 20.22 -19.27
C PHE A 346 18.75 21.49 -18.55
N ASP A 347 19.71 22.30 -18.10
CA ASP A 347 19.46 23.59 -17.47
C ASP A 347 19.59 24.69 -18.52
N THR A 348 18.45 25.20 -19.00
CA THR A 348 18.41 26.27 -19.99
C THR A 348 18.82 27.63 -19.44
N GLY A 349 18.74 27.85 -18.13
CA GLY A 349 19.16 29.08 -17.47
C GLY A 349 20.68 29.20 -17.41
N LEU A 350 21.37 28.10 -17.09
CA LEU A 350 22.84 28.03 -17.07
C LEU A 350 23.46 27.64 -18.41
N GLY A 351 22.68 27.07 -19.33
CA GLY A 351 23.19 26.53 -20.59
C GLY A 351 24.03 25.27 -20.40
N THR A 352 23.76 24.50 -19.35
CA THR A 352 24.54 23.33 -18.94
C THR A 352 23.70 22.05 -18.89
N VAL A 353 24.39 20.91 -18.80
CA VAL A 353 23.77 19.58 -18.64
C VAL A 353 24.24 18.96 -17.34
N HIS A 354 23.30 18.37 -16.59
CA HIS A 354 23.55 17.77 -15.29
C HIS A 354 23.33 16.26 -15.34
N ASN A 355 24.32 15.49 -14.89
CA ASN A 355 24.21 14.05 -14.71
C ASN A 355 23.91 13.76 -13.23
N GLY A 356 22.85 13.01 -12.97
CA GLY A 356 22.40 12.68 -11.62
C GLY A 356 21.58 11.39 -11.58
N GLY A 357 21.03 11.10 -10.40
CA GLY A 357 20.29 9.87 -10.11
C GLY A 357 18.79 10.04 -9.92
N HIS A 358 18.15 11.05 -10.53
CA HIS A 358 16.72 11.32 -10.34
C HIS A 358 15.78 10.19 -10.80
N PHE A 359 16.32 9.22 -11.54
CA PHE A 359 15.65 8.00 -11.93
C PHE A 359 15.56 6.92 -10.82
N TYR A 360 16.16 7.17 -9.64
CA TYR A 360 16.24 6.20 -8.55
C TYR A 360 14.93 6.16 -7.75
N GLY A 361 14.26 5.01 -7.79
CA GLY A 361 12.90 4.82 -7.26
C GLY A 361 12.74 4.62 -5.75
N GLY A 362 13.70 5.04 -4.93
CA GLY A 362 13.74 4.71 -3.50
C GLY A 362 12.51 5.14 -2.71
N HIS A 363 11.98 6.34 -2.96
CA HIS A 363 10.79 6.86 -2.28
C HIS A 363 9.55 6.01 -2.61
N MET A 364 9.35 5.67 -3.89
CA MET A 364 8.24 4.81 -4.30
C MET A 364 8.34 3.42 -3.69
N GLY A 365 9.55 2.85 -3.65
CA GLY A 365 9.81 1.56 -3.02
C GLY A 365 9.47 1.56 -1.53
N GLN A 366 9.93 2.56 -0.78
CA GLN A 366 9.69 2.68 0.65
C GLN A 366 8.21 2.95 0.96
N THR A 367 7.55 3.81 0.17
CA THR A 367 6.09 4.01 0.23
C THR A 367 5.36 2.68 0.10
N ALA A 368 5.69 1.90 -0.92
CA ALA A 368 5.01 0.64 -1.19
C ALA A 368 5.29 -0.44 -0.13
N ASP A 369 6.52 -0.58 0.34
CA ASP A 369 6.87 -1.56 1.37
C ASP A 369 6.17 -1.25 2.71
N ALA A 370 6.06 0.02 3.09
CA ALA A 370 5.29 0.41 4.28
C ALA A 370 3.79 0.18 4.08
N LEU A 371 3.24 0.54 2.91
CA LEU A 371 1.83 0.36 2.61
C LEU A 371 1.41 -1.11 2.62
N LYS A 372 2.23 -2.03 2.07
CA LYS A 372 1.98 -3.47 2.13
C LYS A 372 1.77 -3.96 3.56
N ILE A 373 2.65 -3.57 4.48
CA ILE A 373 2.57 -4.00 5.88
C ILE A 373 1.29 -3.47 6.52
N ALA A 374 1.00 -2.17 6.34
CA ALA A 374 -0.18 -1.55 6.93
C ALA A 374 -1.49 -2.19 6.40
N VAL A 375 -1.60 -2.37 5.08
CA VAL A 375 -2.80 -2.95 4.45
C VAL A 375 -2.94 -4.45 4.75
N ALA A 376 -1.85 -5.21 4.83
CA ALA A 376 -1.93 -6.62 5.23
C ALA A 376 -2.45 -6.80 6.67
N ASN A 377 -2.04 -5.92 7.60
CA ASN A 377 -2.60 -5.89 8.96
C ASN A 377 -4.08 -5.46 8.97
N LEU A 378 -4.50 -4.60 8.04
CA LEU A 378 -5.92 -4.29 7.84
C LEU A 378 -6.70 -5.55 7.41
N GLY A 379 -6.15 -6.36 6.52
CA GLY A 379 -6.74 -7.64 6.14
C GLY A 379 -6.88 -8.62 7.31
N ASP A 380 -5.87 -8.69 8.18
CA ASP A 380 -5.94 -9.49 9.41
C ASP A 380 -7.05 -8.99 10.33
N LEU A 381 -7.17 -7.68 10.56
CA LEU A 381 -8.27 -7.09 11.34
C LEU A 381 -9.64 -7.54 10.83
N LEU A 382 -9.88 -7.42 9.53
CA LEU A 382 -11.16 -7.77 8.90
C LEU A 382 -11.44 -9.27 8.99
N ASP A 383 -10.45 -10.12 8.76
CA ASP A 383 -10.55 -11.58 8.92
C ASP A 383 -10.87 -11.98 10.38
N ARG A 384 -10.28 -11.29 11.37
CA ARG A 384 -10.61 -11.49 12.80
C ARG A 384 -12.01 -11.00 13.16
N GLN A 385 -12.50 -9.90 12.58
CA GLN A 385 -13.87 -9.42 12.79
C GLN A 385 -14.89 -10.36 12.14
N LEU A 386 -14.64 -10.84 10.92
CA LEU A 386 -15.44 -11.85 10.25
C LEU A 386 -15.57 -13.13 11.11
N ALA A 387 -14.48 -13.59 11.71
CA ALA A 387 -14.48 -14.75 12.59
C ALA A 387 -15.40 -14.57 13.81
N LEU A 388 -15.55 -13.35 14.35
CA LEU A 388 -16.49 -13.08 15.45
C LEU A 388 -17.94 -13.17 15.02
N LEU A 389 -18.27 -12.84 13.76
CA LEU A 389 -19.64 -12.87 13.26
C LEU A 389 -20.12 -14.31 13.03
N VAL A 390 -19.24 -15.17 12.52
CA VAL A 390 -19.60 -16.53 12.09
C VAL A 390 -19.49 -17.59 13.20
N ASP A 391 -18.86 -17.28 14.33
CA ASP A 391 -18.75 -18.20 15.48
C ASP A 391 -19.78 -17.82 16.55
N ASP A 392 -20.69 -18.75 16.85
CA ASP A 392 -21.80 -18.60 17.80
C ASP A 392 -21.34 -18.34 19.23
N LYS A 393 -20.10 -18.68 19.56
CA LYS A 393 -19.48 -18.36 20.85
C LYS A 393 -19.23 -16.86 21.04
N PHE A 394 -19.17 -16.10 19.95
CA PHE A 394 -18.80 -14.69 19.98
C PHE A 394 -19.83 -13.76 19.36
N ASN A 395 -20.69 -14.28 18.47
CA ASN A 395 -21.60 -13.47 17.66
C ASN A 395 -22.89 -13.01 18.37
N ARG A 396 -23.01 -13.30 19.68
CA ARG A 396 -24.10 -12.94 20.59
C ARG A 396 -25.46 -13.55 20.23
N GLY A 397 -25.49 -14.83 19.89
CA GLY A 397 -26.73 -15.54 19.60
C GLY A 397 -27.24 -15.34 18.17
N LEU A 398 -26.35 -14.98 17.24
CA LEU A 398 -26.61 -15.24 15.82
C LEU A 398 -26.38 -16.73 15.54
N PRO A 399 -27.06 -17.31 14.53
CA PRO A 399 -26.80 -18.68 14.12
C PRO A 399 -25.32 -18.90 13.76
N PRO A 400 -24.73 -20.07 14.07
CA PRO A 400 -23.36 -20.37 13.66
C PRO A 400 -23.26 -20.33 12.14
N VAL A 401 -22.10 -19.88 11.65
CA VAL A 401 -21.79 -19.59 10.23
C VAL A 401 -22.81 -18.70 9.51
N LEU A 402 -23.66 -17.98 10.27
CA LEU A 402 -24.72 -17.10 9.78
C LEU A 402 -25.72 -17.80 8.85
N ALA A 403 -25.96 -19.10 9.07
CA ALA A 403 -26.97 -19.86 8.34
C ALA A 403 -28.36 -19.70 9.01
N PRO A 404 -29.40 -19.26 8.30
CA PRO A 404 -30.71 -18.95 8.90
C PRO A 404 -31.47 -20.19 9.39
N HIS A 405 -31.29 -21.35 8.76
CA HIS A 405 -32.03 -22.59 9.02
C HIS A 405 -31.29 -23.51 9.98
N LEU A 406 -31.18 -23.12 11.25
CA LEU A 406 -30.45 -23.90 12.26
C LEU A 406 -31.23 -24.16 13.56
N THR A 407 -32.54 -23.93 13.56
CA THR A 407 -33.36 -24.27 14.74
C THR A 407 -33.50 -25.78 14.89
N GLU A 408 -33.42 -26.27 16.13
CA GLU A 408 -33.60 -27.68 16.45
C GLU A 408 -35.01 -28.12 16.04
N GLY A 409 -35.08 -28.99 15.01
CA GLY A 409 -36.35 -29.44 14.41
C GLY A 409 -36.66 -28.87 13.02
N ASP A 410 -35.84 -27.95 12.48
CA ASP A 410 -35.92 -27.54 11.08
C ASP A 410 -35.43 -28.70 10.19
N PRO A 411 -36.24 -29.20 9.23
CA PRO A 411 -35.81 -30.27 8.32
C PRO A 411 -34.61 -29.89 7.44
N GLU A 412 -34.34 -28.60 7.26
CA GLU A 412 -33.20 -28.09 6.50
C GLU A 412 -31.94 -27.89 7.38
N ALA A 413 -32.04 -28.10 8.69
CA ALA A 413 -30.92 -27.95 9.62
C ALA A 413 -29.76 -28.89 9.24
N GLY A 414 -28.59 -28.30 9.02
CA GLY A 414 -27.37 -29.02 8.62
C GLY A 414 -27.23 -29.31 7.12
N LEU A 415 -28.22 -28.94 6.29
CA LEU A 415 -28.08 -28.98 4.83
C LEU A 415 -27.35 -27.76 4.28
N HIS A 416 -27.55 -26.60 4.90
CA HIS A 416 -26.93 -25.33 4.51
C HIS A 416 -25.78 -24.97 5.45
N HIS A 417 -24.67 -24.51 4.88
CA HIS A 417 -23.43 -24.19 5.57
C HIS A 417 -23.14 -22.68 5.60
N GLY A 418 -24.03 -21.86 5.03
CA GLY A 418 -23.99 -20.41 5.10
C GLY A 418 -22.65 -19.85 4.63
N LEU A 419 -22.00 -19.05 5.47
CA LEU A 419 -20.77 -18.34 5.12
C LEU A 419 -19.48 -19.12 5.46
N LYS A 420 -19.57 -20.42 5.78
CA LYS A 420 -18.39 -21.26 6.07
C LYS A 420 -17.33 -21.20 4.95
N GLY A 421 -17.76 -21.32 3.69
CA GLY A 421 -16.85 -21.25 2.53
C GLY A 421 -16.23 -19.88 2.34
N ALA A 422 -17.01 -18.82 2.58
CA ALA A 422 -16.54 -17.44 2.48
C ALA A 422 -15.47 -17.12 3.54
N GLN A 423 -15.65 -17.61 4.78
CA GLN A 423 -14.63 -17.48 5.84
C GLN A 423 -13.31 -18.15 5.45
N ILE A 424 -13.36 -19.37 4.89
CA ILE A 424 -12.15 -20.06 4.42
C ILE A 424 -11.42 -19.23 3.36
N ALA A 425 -12.16 -18.66 2.40
CA ALA A 425 -11.59 -17.81 1.35
C ALA A 425 -10.96 -16.54 1.93
N ALA A 426 -11.64 -15.86 2.86
CA ALA A 426 -11.10 -14.66 3.52
C ALA A 426 -9.80 -14.96 4.26
N SER A 427 -9.75 -16.03 5.07
CA SER A 427 -8.54 -16.40 5.81
C SER A 427 -7.37 -16.78 4.88
N ALA A 428 -7.64 -17.44 3.75
CA ALA A 428 -6.61 -17.75 2.76
C ALA A 428 -6.06 -16.48 2.08
N LEU A 429 -6.93 -15.55 1.68
CA LEU A 429 -6.55 -14.27 1.07
C LEU A 429 -5.74 -13.41 2.06
N THR A 430 -6.14 -13.37 3.32
CA THR A 430 -5.41 -12.67 4.39
C THR A 430 -4.04 -13.27 4.61
N ALA A 431 -3.92 -14.61 4.68
CA ALA A 431 -2.63 -15.27 4.80
C ALA A 431 -1.69 -14.96 3.62
N GLU A 432 -2.23 -14.90 2.40
CA GLU A 432 -1.48 -14.52 1.22
C GLU A 432 -1.02 -13.05 1.26
N ALA A 433 -1.89 -12.13 1.70
CA ALA A 433 -1.54 -10.71 1.85
C ALA A 433 -0.42 -10.52 2.89
N LEU A 434 -0.52 -11.20 4.04
CA LEU A 434 0.51 -11.21 5.10
C LEU A 434 1.84 -11.79 4.59
N HIS A 435 1.80 -12.88 3.82
CA HIS A 435 3.00 -13.47 3.23
C HIS A 435 3.69 -12.51 2.25
N ARG A 436 2.92 -11.77 1.45
CA ARG A 436 3.42 -10.81 0.45
C ARG A 436 3.93 -9.49 1.06
N ALA A 437 3.79 -9.28 2.37
CA ALA A 437 4.20 -8.04 3.03
C ALA A 437 5.73 -7.87 3.18
N ALA A 438 6.53 -8.86 2.77
CA ALA A 438 7.99 -8.76 2.81
C ALA A 438 8.51 -7.57 1.97
N PRO A 439 9.45 -6.76 2.50
CA PRO A 439 9.95 -5.58 1.80
C PRO A 439 10.84 -5.96 0.61
N ALA A 440 10.61 -5.37 -0.56
CA ALA A 440 11.45 -5.62 -1.74
C ALA A 440 12.68 -4.70 -1.77
N THR A 441 12.61 -3.53 -1.14
CA THR A 441 13.66 -2.49 -1.16
C THR A 441 14.97 -2.92 -0.49
N THR A 442 14.94 -3.94 0.36
CA THR A 442 16.13 -4.52 1.01
C THR A 442 16.92 -5.45 0.07
N HIS A 443 16.36 -5.81 -1.08
CA HIS A 443 16.91 -6.81 -1.99
C HIS A 443 17.68 -6.22 -3.19
N SER A 444 18.30 -5.04 -3.04
CA SER A 444 19.18 -4.47 -4.08
C SER A 444 20.17 -5.52 -4.60
N ARG A 445 20.23 -5.68 -5.93
CA ARG A 445 21.17 -6.57 -6.62
C ARG A 445 21.97 -5.76 -7.61
N SER A 446 23.29 -5.87 -7.52
CA SER A 446 24.16 -5.26 -8.51
C SER A 446 23.96 -5.92 -9.87
N THR A 447 23.82 -5.09 -10.91
CA THR A 447 23.59 -5.51 -12.29
C THR A 447 24.26 -4.51 -13.25
N GLU A 448 24.09 -4.74 -14.56
CA GLU A 448 24.61 -3.88 -15.62
C GLU A 448 26.11 -3.60 -15.41
N SER A 449 26.88 -4.69 -15.34
CA SER A 449 28.34 -4.67 -15.15
C SER A 449 28.82 -3.82 -13.95
N HIS A 450 28.09 -3.87 -12.84
CA HIS A 450 28.33 -3.08 -11.63
C HIS A 450 28.13 -1.55 -11.77
N ASN A 451 27.70 -1.04 -12.93
CA ASN A 451 27.30 0.37 -13.00
C ASN A 451 25.96 0.60 -12.28
N GLN A 452 25.06 -0.38 -12.25
CA GLN A 452 23.89 -0.40 -11.38
C GLN A 452 24.16 -1.26 -10.14
N ASP A 453 25.11 -0.82 -9.30
CA ASP A 453 25.52 -1.51 -8.07
C ASP A 453 24.52 -1.36 -6.91
N LYS A 454 23.80 -0.24 -6.86
CA LYS A 454 22.72 0.03 -5.90
C LYS A 454 21.43 0.39 -6.61
N VAL A 455 20.40 -0.41 -6.35
CA VAL A 455 19.09 -0.32 -7.01
C VAL A 455 17.96 -0.29 -5.97
N SER A 456 16.82 0.31 -6.31
CA SER A 456 15.73 0.51 -5.34
C SER A 456 14.79 -0.70 -5.20
N MET A 457 14.68 -1.52 -6.25
CA MET A 457 13.60 -2.52 -6.40
C MET A 457 12.19 -1.93 -6.31
N GLY A 458 12.04 -0.62 -6.57
CA GLY A 458 10.79 0.12 -6.39
C GLY A 458 9.60 -0.47 -7.15
N THR A 459 9.78 -0.91 -8.40
CA THR A 459 8.72 -1.51 -9.21
C THR A 459 8.19 -2.83 -8.63
N ILE A 460 9.07 -3.64 -8.02
CA ILE A 460 8.68 -4.89 -7.35
C ILE A 460 7.87 -4.55 -6.10
N ALA A 461 8.33 -3.56 -5.33
CA ALA A 461 7.62 -3.09 -4.14
C ALA A 461 6.22 -2.56 -4.48
N THR A 462 6.10 -1.66 -5.46
CA THR A 462 4.84 -0.99 -5.80
C THR A 462 3.83 -1.92 -6.45
N ARG A 463 4.28 -2.85 -7.31
CA ARG A 463 3.41 -3.94 -7.77
C ARG A 463 2.91 -4.81 -6.61
N GLY A 464 3.81 -5.19 -5.70
CA GLY A 464 3.43 -5.98 -4.53
C GLY A 464 2.45 -5.25 -3.60
N ALA A 465 2.55 -3.92 -3.48
CA ALA A 465 1.58 -3.11 -2.75
C ALA A 465 0.19 -3.18 -3.39
N ARG A 466 0.11 -3.10 -4.72
CA ARG A 466 -1.15 -3.25 -5.43
C ARG A 466 -1.74 -4.65 -5.25
N ASP A 467 -0.93 -5.71 -5.33
CA ASP A 467 -1.39 -7.08 -5.08
C ASP A 467 -1.99 -7.23 -3.67
N VAL A 468 -1.32 -6.68 -2.65
CA VAL A 468 -1.82 -6.73 -1.26
C VAL A 468 -3.13 -5.96 -1.12
N VAL A 469 -3.25 -4.78 -1.73
CA VAL A 469 -4.50 -4.00 -1.74
C VAL A 469 -5.64 -4.77 -2.41
N ASP A 470 -5.38 -5.42 -3.55
CA ASP A 470 -6.38 -6.22 -4.26
C ASP A 470 -6.85 -7.43 -3.43
N LEU A 471 -5.92 -8.12 -2.75
CA LEU A 471 -6.25 -9.24 -1.85
C LEU A 471 -7.12 -8.78 -0.68
N VAL A 472 -6.74 -7.69 -0.01
CA VAL A 472 -7.47 -7.20 1.16
C VAL A 472 -8.81 -6.57 0.77
N THR A 473 -8.94 -6.01 -0.43
CA THR A 473 -10.24 -5.58 -0.97
C THR A 473 -11.24 -6.73 -1.06
N ARG A 474 -10.78 -7.93 -1.46
CA ARG A 474 -11.64 -9.13 -1.49
C ARG A 474 -11.98 -9.63 -0.09
N VAL A 475 -11.06 -9.53 0.87
CA VAL A 475 -11.33 -9.81 2.29
C VAL A 475 -12.41 -8.86 2.82
N ALA A 476 -12.29 -7.56 2.53
CA ALA A 476 -13.29 -6.56 2.90
C ALA A 476 -14.66 -6.83 2.25
N ALA A 477 -14.70 -7.25 0.98
CA ALA A 477 -15.93 -7.62 0.31
C ALA A 477 -16.64 -8.81 0.96
N ILE A 478 -15.89 -9.87 1.32
CA ILE A 478 -16.42 -11.02 2.06
C ILE A 478 -16.93 -10.60 3.44
N HIS A 479 -16.20 -9.73 4.13
CA HIS A 479 -16.61 -9.22 5.43
C HIS A 479 -17.90 -8.40 5.34
N LEU A 480 -18.01 -7.46 4.40
CA LEU A 480 -19.25 -6.70 4.19
C LEU A 480 -20.45 -7.62 3.93
N LEU A 481 -20.27 -8.65 3.10
CA LEU A 481 -21.30 -9.66 2.85
C LEU A 481 -21.74 -10.35 4.15
N ALA A 482 -20.78 -10.76 4.98
CA ALA A 482 -21.06 -11.42 6.25
C ALA A 482 -21.70 -10.48 7.28
N ALA A 483 -21.25 -9.23 7.36
CA ALA A 483 -21.81 -8.25 8.28
C ALA A 483 -23.26 -7.89 7.89
N CYS A 484 -23.55 -7.75 6.59
CA CYS A 484 -24.92 -7.56 6.12
C CYS A 484 -25.81 -8.78 6.39
N GLN A 485 -25.28 -10.00 6.20
CA GLN A 485 -26.01 -11.22 6.56
C GLN A 485 -26.30 -11.29 8.06
N ALA A 486 -25.33 -10.93 8.90
CA ALA A 486 -25.50 -10.89 10.35
C ALA A 486 -26.56 -9.87 10.77
N VAL A 487 -26.60 -8.70 10.13
CA VAL A 487 -27.61 -7.67 10.39
C VAL A 487 -29.00 -8.11 9.97
N ASP A 488 -29.17 -8.77 8.82
CA ASP A 488 -30.48 -9.33 8.42
C ASP A 488 -31.01 -10.34 9.44
N LEU A 489 -30.12 -11.14 10.02
CA LEU A 489 -30.45 -12.10 11.09
C LEU A 489 -30.71 -11.43 12.45
N ARG A 490 -30.46 -10.12 12.57
CA ARG A 490 -30.89 -9.27 13.68
C ARG A 490 -32.19 -8.56 13.30
N ASP A 491 -32.06 -7.30 12.91
CA ASP A 491 -33.11 -6.40 12.46
C ASP A 491 -32.46 -5.22 11.72
N PRO A 492 -32.50 -5.18 10.38
CA PRO A 492 -31.89 -4.10 9.59
C PRO A 492 -32.59 -2.75 9.78
N ASP A 493 -33.79 -2.70 10.36
CA ASP A 493 -34.51 -1.44 10.64
C ASP A 493 -33.96 -0.72 11.89
N LEU A 494 -33.11 -1.37 12.66
CA LEU A 494 -32.42 -0.80 13.81
C LEU A 494 -31.00 -0.28 13.49
N LEU A 495 -30.56 -0.36 12.24
CA LEU A 495 -29.28 0.21 11.80
C LEU A 495 -29.25 1.73 11.96
N ALA A 496 -28.08 2.28 12.26
CA ALA A 496 -27.81 3.70 12.10
C ALA A 496 -27.96 4.12 10.62
N PRO A 497 -28.31 5.38 10.31
CA PRO A 497 -28.49 5.83 8.93
C PRO A 497 -27.24 5.64 8.04
N GLY A 498 -26.04 5.80 8.60
CA GLY A 498 -24.78 5.64 7.86
C GLY A 498 -24.50 4.20 7.48
N THR A 499 -24.64 3.26 8.41
CA THR A 499 -24.47 1.83 8.14
C THR A 499 -25.64 1.25 7.33
N ARG A 500 -26.87 1.77 7.50
CA ARG A 500 -28.01 1.45 6.63
C ARG A 500 -27.72 1.75 5.17
N ALA A 501 -27.11 2.89 4.87
CA ALA A 501 -26.75 3.23 3.49
C ALA A 501 -25.75 2.23 2.89
N ALA A 502 -24.74 1.82 3.65
CA ALA A 502 -23.78 0.79 3.23
C ALA A 502 -24.47 -0.58 3.04
N PHE A 503 -25.31 -0.98 4.00
CA PHE A 503 -26.10 -2.22 3.93
C PHE A 503 -26.98 -2.27 2.69
N ASP A 504 -27.74 -1.19 2.41
CA ASP A 504 -28.61 -1.10 1.25
C ASP A 504 -27.82 -1.16 -0.07
N ALA A 505 -26.62 -0.57 -0.12
CA ALA A 505 -25.73 -0.67 -1.28
C ALA A 505 -25.24 -2.10 -1.51
N VAL A 506 -24.85 -2.81 -0.46
CA VAL A 506 -24.47 -4.23 -0.56
C VAL A 506 -25.67 -5.10 -0.96
N ARG A 507 -26.86 -4.86 -0.39
CA ARG A 507 -28.07 -5.66 -0.68
C ARG A 507 -28.63 -5.48 -2.09
N LYS A 508 -28.32 -4.36 -2.76
CA LYS A 508 -28.57 -4.20 -4.20
C LYS A 508 -27.74 -5.15 -5.07
N LEU A 509 -26.57 -5.58 -4.57
CA LEU A 509 -25.62 -6.42 -5.30
C LEU A 509 -25.69 -7.90 -4.88
N ALA A 510 -25.91 -8.14 -3.58
CA ALA A 510 -25.89 -9.45 -2.97
C ALA A 510 -27.15 -9.65 -2.11
N PRO A 511 -28.11 -10.51 -2.53
CA PRO A 511 -29.31 -10.77 -1.74
C PRO A 511 -29.00 -11.55 -0.46
N PHE A 512 -29.95 -11.56 0.47
CA PHE A 512 -29.90 -12.39 1.68
C PHE A 512 -29.57 -13.85 1.34
N ILE A 513 -28.77 -14.49 2.19
CA ILE A 513 -28.36 -15.89 1.99
C ILE A 513 -29.30 -16.77 2.82
N ASP A 514 -30.36 -17.25 2.18
CA ASP A 514 -31.32 -18.20 2.74
C ASP A 514 -30.85 -19.65 2.59
N ALA A 515 -30.22 -19.99 1.47
CA ALA A 515 -29.66 -21.31 1.20
C ALA A 515 -28.25 -21.23 0.61
N ASP A 516 -27.51 -22.34 0.65
CA ASP A 516 -26.18 -22.43 0.03
C ASP A 516 -26.26 -22.16 -1.49
N ARG A 517 -25.50 -21.16 -1.94
CA ARG A 517 -25.38 -20.79 -3.36
C ARG A 517 -23.99 -20.30 -3.65
N ARG A 518 -23.70 -20.09 -4.94
CA ARG A 518 -22.45 -19.46 -5.33
C ARG A 518 -22.39 -18.00 -4.83
N LEU A 519 -21.24 -17.62 -4.26
CA LEU A 519 -20.98 -16.29 -3.71
C LEU A 519 -19.88 -15.53 -4.47
N ASP A 520 -19.22 -16.16 -5.44
CA ASP A 520 -18.12 -15.57 -6.20
C ASP A 520 -18.55 -14.30 -6.96
N THR A 521 -19.77 -14.29 -7.52
CA THR A 521 -20.34 -13.13 -8.22
C THR A 521 -20.65 -11.98 -7.27
N ASP A 522 -21.15 -12.28 -6.08
CA ASP A 522 -21.51 -11.28 -5.06
C ASP A 522 -20.26 -10.62 -4.50
N ILE A 523 -19.25 -11.43 -4.18
CA ILE A 523 -17.95 -10.96 -3.69
C ILE A 523 -17.29 -10.07 -4.74
N ALA A 524 -17.32 -10.45 -6.01
CA ALA A 524 -16.78 -9.63 -7.09
C ALA A 524 -17.51 -8.29 -7.25
N ALA A 525 -18.85 -8.29 -7.17
CA ALA A 525 -19.65 -7.07 -7.25
C ALA A 525 -19.39 -6.12 -6.06
N ILE A 526 -19.29 -6.65 -4.85
CA ILE A 526 -18.96 -5.86 -3.65
C ILE A 526 -17.51 -5.35 -3.72
N ALA A 527 -16.57 -6.14 -4.23
CA ALA A 527 -15.21 -5.67 -4.46
C ALA A 527 -15.19 -4.48 -5.44
N GLU A 528 -16.00 -4.51 -6.50
CA GLU A 528 -16.13 -3.38 -7.43
C GLU A 528 -16.80 -2.14 -6.79
N LEU A 529 -17.77 -2.35 -5.90
CA LEU A 529 -18.37 -1.27 -5.10
C LEU A 529 -17.31 -0.53 -4.26
N ILE A 530 -16.30 -1.26 -3.76
CA ILE A 530 -15.16 -0.72 -3.02
C ILE A 530 -14.18 -0.02 -3.97
N THR A 531 -13.67 -0.69 -5.00
CA THR A 531 -12.61 -0.16 -5.91
C THR A 531 -13.06 1.04 -6.74
N SER A 532 -14.37 1.14 -7.03
CA SER A 532 -14.96 2.30 -7.70
C SER A 532 -15.15 3.52 -6.77
N GLY A 533 -14.93 3.34 -5.46
CA GLY A 533 -15.20 4.33 -4.40
C GLY A 533 -16.69 4.62 -4.21
N GLU A 534 -17.59 3.79 -4.74
CA GLU A 534 -19.04 4.00 -4.61
C GLU A 534 -19.51 3.80 -3.17
N LEU A 535 -18.93 2.82 -2.45
CA LEU A 535 -19.20 2.65 -1.03
C LEU A 535 -18.85 3.90 -0.23
N GLY A 536 -17.64 4.45 -0.45
CA GLY A 536 -17.19 5.68 0.22
C GLY A 536 -18.13 6.86 -0.05
N ARG A 537 -18.54 7.06 -1.31
CA ARG A 537 -19.53 8.09 -1.68
C ARG A 537 -20.90 7.87 -1.06
N THR A 538 -21.32 6.62 -0.92
CA THR A 538 -22.61 6.25 -0.32
C THR A 538 -22.68 6.64 1.16
N VAL A 539 -21.58 6.44 1.90
CA VAL A 539 -21.54 6.76 3.33
C VAL A 539 -21.09 8.19 3.65
N ALA A 540 -20.46 8.89 2.69
CA ALA A 540 -19.94 10.25 2.87
C ALA A 540 -20.95 11.27 3.45
N PRO A 541 -22.25 11.27 3.10
CA PRO A 541 -23.22 12.20 3.69
C PRO A 541 -23.37 12.07 5.22
N TYR A 542 -23.02 10.90 5.77
CA TYR A 542 -23.09 10.58 7.20
C TYR A 542 -21.76 10.78 7.93
N LEU A 543 -20.72 11.17 7.20
CA LEU A 543 -19.41 11.49 7.76
C LEU A 543 -19.25 13.02 7.88
N PRO A 544 -18.57 13.50 8.93
CA PRO A 544 -18.10 14.88 8.99
C PRO A 544 -17.28 15.22 7.75
N GLU A 545 -17.42 16.45 7.24
CA GLU A 545 -16.82 16.88 5.96
C GLU A 545 -15.31 16.59 5.87
N LEU A 546 -14.58 16.87 6.96
CA LEU A 546 -13.14 16.62 7.08
C LEU A 546 -12.74 15.14 7.07
N LEU A 547 -13.70 14.24 7.23
CA LEU A 547 -13.51 12.79 7.24
C LEU A 547 -14.07 12.11 5.98
N ARG A 548 -14.68 12.88 5.07
CA ARG A 548 -15.19 12.35 3.81
C ARG A 548 -14.03 12.00 2.91
N CYS A 549 -14.07 10.78 2.37
CA CYS A 549 -13.36 10.48 1.13
C CYS A 549 -14.23 11.04 0.00
N GLU A 550 -14.23 12.36 -0.18
CA GLU A 550 -14.86 12.91 -1.38
C GLU A 550 -14.07 12.38 -2.58
N GLY A 551 -14.81 11.81 -3.53
CA GLY A 551 -14.25 11.15 -4.69
C GLY A 551 -13.06 11.93 -5.19
N VAL A 552 -11.92 11.24 -5.18
CA VAL A 552 -10.61 11.75 -5.51
C VAL A 552 -9.84 12.56 -4.43
N GLY A 553 -9.81 12.02 -3.21
CA GLY A 553 -8.75 12.26 -2.23
C GLY A 553 -9.13 13.21 -1.10
N TRP A 554 -8.44 13.05 0.03
CA TRP A 554 -8.51 13.97 1.18
C TRP A 554 -8.21 15.40 0.71
N PRO A 555 -8.79 16.45 1.34
CA PRO A 555 -8.51 17.82 0.98
C PRO A 555 -6.99 18.04 0.86
N ARG A 556 -6.54 18.64 -0.26
CA ARG A 556 -5.13 19.02 -0.44
C ARG A 556 -4.72 19.83 0.79
N VAL A 557 -3.80 19.31 1.61
CA VAL A 557 -3.19 20.12 2.67
C VAL A 557 -2.35 21.17 1.96
N GLN A 558 -2.93 22.37 1.79
CA GLN A 558 -2.22 23.48 1.17
C GLN A 558 -1.03 23.84 2.05
N ARG A 559 0.11 24.03 1.38
CA ARG A 559 1.37 24.45 1.98
C ARG A 559 1.22 25.90 2.48
N ALA A 560 0.79 26.09 3.71
CA ALA A 560 0.82 27.42 4.34
C ALA A 560 2.27 27.72 4.74
N ALA A 561 2.89 28.71 4.09
CA ALA A 561 4.15 29.26 4.55
C ALA A 561 3.91 29.98 5.89
N SER A 562 4.25 29.34 7.01
CA SER A 562 4.24 29.99 8.32
C SER A 562 5.49 30.87 8.46
N PRO A 563 5.37 32.15 8.88
CA PRO A 563 6.52 32.96 9.25
C PRO A 563 7.06 32.40 10.58
N GLY A 564 8.05 31.52 10.53
CA GLY A 564 8.65 30.95 11.75
C GLY A 564 9.36 29.61 11.64
N GLY A 565 9.34 28.93 10.49
CA GLY A 565 10.24 27.77 10.25
C GLY A 565 9.98 26.54 11.11
N VAL A 566 8.79 26.39 11.69
CA VAL A 566 8.33 25.13 12.28
C VAL A 566 7.05 24.71 11.55
N ASP A 567 7.20 23.67 10.73
CA ASP A 567 6.12 23.01 10.01
C ASP A 567 5.21 22.29 11.01
N VAL A 568 4.01 22.82 11.26
CA VAL A 568 2.99 22.15 12.08
C VAL A 568 1.89 21.64 11.16
N TRP A 569 1.95 20.35 10.86
CA TRP A 569 0.95 19.63 10.07
C TRP A 569 -0.13 19.08 11.03
N CYS A 570 -1.10 19.93 11.40
CA CYS A 570 -2.25 19.53 12.21
C CYS A 570 -3.52 19.57 11.35
N GLY A 571 -4.03 18.39 10.97
CA GLY A 571 -5.20 18.23 10.10
C GLY A 571 -6.54 18.01 10.81
N LEU A 572 -6.63 18.23 12.13
CA LEU A 572 -7.92 18.15 12.85
C LEU A 572 -8.16 19.48 13.58
N PRO A 573 -9.29 20.18 13.32
CA PRO A 573 -9.65 21.36 14.09
C PRO A 573 -9.89 21.02 15.57
N SER A 574 -9.70 22.00 16.44
CA SER A 574 -9.80 21.88 17.91
C SER A 574 -11.12 21.27 18.40
N GLU A 575 -12.19 21.43 17.61
CA GLU A 575 -13.52 20.85 17.83
C GLU A 575 -13.51 19.30 17.87
N PHE A 576 -12.53 18.62 17.25
CA PHE A 576 -12.38 17.16 17.32
C PHE A 576 -11.62 16.68 18.56
N VAL A 577 -10.88 17.57 19.22
CA VAL A 577 -10.05 17.22 20.39
C VAL A 577 -10.86 17.29 21.68
N GLY A 578 -12.08 17.86 21.67
CA GLY A 578 -12.94 17.90 22.85
C GLY A 578 -12.28 18.56 24.06
N VAL A 579 -11.37 19.51 23.81
CA VAL A 579 -10.83 20.39 24.84
C VAL A 579 -11.72 21.63 24.81
N ASP A 580 -12.72 21.67 25.70
CA ASP A 580 -13.32 22.95 26.07
C ASP A 580 -12.17 23.87 26.47
N SER A 581 -12.18 25.09 25.92
CA SER A 581 -11.22 26.16 26.21
C SER A 581 -11.31 26.71 27.64
N ASP A 582 -11.93 25.97 28.57
CA ASP A 582 -12.15 26.35 29.96
C ASP A 582 -11.06 25.84 30.92
N LEU A 583 -9.85 25.55 30.41
CA LEU A 583 -8.63 25.65 31.23
C LEU A 583 -8.17 27.12 31.27
N ALA A 584 -9.08 27.99 31.67
CA ALA A 584 -8.73 29.30 32.18
C ALA A 584 -8.08 29.11 33.54
N VAL A 585 -6.80 29.48 33.62
CA VAL A 585 -6.12 30.10 34.76
C VAL A 585 -6.86 29.92 36.10
N LEU A 586 -6.54 28.86 36.85
CA LEU A 586 -6.72 28.86 38.30
C LEU A 586 -5.42 29.39 38.90
N ASP A 587 -5.34 30.71 38.92
CA ASP A 587 -4.47 31.48 39.80
C ASP A 587 -5.40 32.18 40.79
N GLU A 588 -5.57 31.61 41.99
CA GLU A 588 -5.66 32.33 43.27
C GLU A 588 -6.05 31.42 44.47
N GLU A 589 -5.30 31.65 45.55
CA GLU A 589 -5.61 31.49 46.98
C GLU A 589 -5.67 30.08 47.62
N LEU A 590 -4.53 29.73 48.23
CA LEU A 590 -4.43 28.84 49.39
C LEU A 590 -5.22 29.40 50.58
N ASP A 591 -6.24 28.68 51.05
CA ASP A 591 -6.86 28.88 52.37
C ASP A 591 -6.08 28.05 53.43
N PRO A 592 -5.41 28.69 54.41
CA PRO A 592 -4.78 27.99 55.51
C PRO A 592 -5.75 27.98 56.69
N ARG A 593 -6.66 26.99 56.76
CA ARG A 593 -7.35 26.56 58.00
C ARG A 593 -8.27 25.36 57.75
N ALA A 594 -7.73 24.16 57.90
CA ALA A 594 -8.50 22.98 58.28
C ALA A 594 -7.56 21.91 58.87
N ASP A 595 -6.92 22.26 60.00
CA ASP A 595 -6.56 21.25 60.99
C ASP A 595 -7.84 20.84 61.74
N ASP A 596 -7.84 19.59 62.19
CA ASP A 596 -8.81 18.90 63.05
C ASP A 596 -9.99 18.22 62.33
N VAL A 597 -9.92 16.89 62.26
CA VAL A 597 -10.81 15.93 62.98
C VAL A 597 -10.48 14.49 62.54
N VAL A 598 -9.88 13.73 63.47
CA VAL A 598 -10.00 12.25 63.69
C VAL A 598 -9.37 11.33 62.62
N GLY A 599 -8.55 10.33 62.89
CA GLY A 599 -8.03 9.67 64.08
C GLY A 599 -7.31 8.38 63.62
N GLN A 600 -6.09 8.11 64.09
CA GLN A 600 -5.40 6.82 63.92
C GLN A 600 -6.03 5.73 64.83
N PRO A 601 -5.72 4.40 64.74
CA PRO A 601 -4.62 3.72 64.01
C PRO A 601 -4.96 2.35 63.34
N SER A 602 -4.08 1.84 62.48
CA SER A 602 -3.24 0.64 62.77
C SER A 602 -2.65 -0.07 61.52
N GLY A 603 -1.31 -0.05 61.44
CA GLY A 603 -0.52 -1.27 61.26
C GLY A 603 -0.11 -1.76 59.86
N LYS A 604 1.11 -1.35 59.43
CA LYS A 604 2.08 -2.04 58.53
C LYS A 604 1.64 -2.17 57.05
N VAL A 605 2.36 -1.64 56.06
CA VAL A 605 3.80 -1.79 55.77
C VAL A 605 4.35 -0.55 55.06
N GLN A 606 5.45 0.00 55.60
CA GLN A 606 6.43 0.84 54.91
C GLN A 606 7.30 -0.07 54.03
N GLU A 607 7.50 0.27 52.76
CA GLU A 607 8.81 0.37 52.09
C GLU A 607 8.64 0.70 50.58
N ASP A 608 9.50 1.62 50.13
CA ASP A 608 9.97 1.86 48.76
C ASP A 608 9.06 2.46 47.67
N TRP A 609 9.02 3.81 47.63
CA TRP A 609 8.95 4.58 46.38
C TRP A 609 9.73 5.90 46.47
N ARG A 610 11.06 5.85 46.35
CA ARG A 610 11.89 6.99 45.90
C ARG A 610 13.19 6.49 45.27
N ALA A 611 13.26 6.46 43.93
CA ALA A 611 14.43 6.84 43.12
C ALA A 611 14.31 6.32 41.68
N VAL A 612 13.89 7.17 40.74
CA VAL A 612 14.50 7.24 39.40
C VAL A 612 14.53 8.71 38.99
N GLN A 613 15.66 9.37 39.26
CA GLN A 613 16.03 10.62 38.59
C GLN A 613 16.63 10.26 37.23
N VAL A 614 16.12 10.89 36.17
CA VAL A 614 16.65 10.80 34.82
C VAL A 614 17.92 11.66 34.72
N GLN A 615 19.07 11.02 34.51
CA GLN A 615 20.33 11.69 34.17
C GLN A 615 20.24 12.25 32.74
N HIS A 616 20.39 13.58 32.62
CA HIS A 616 20.80 14.24 31.37
C HIS A 616 22.31 14.16 31.25
N SER A 617 22.84 13.40 30.28
CA SER A 617 24.26 13.45 29.91
C SER A 617 24.49 14.56 28.89
N GLY A 618 24.83 15.75 29.38
CA GLY A 618 25.53 16.77 28.60
C GLY A 618 26.98 16.33 28.38
N THR A 619 27.43 16.31 27.13
CA THR A 619 28.86 16.23 26.81
C THR A 619 29.26 17.56 26.17
N VAL A 620 30.13 18.27 26.87
CA VAL A 620 30.78 19.51 26.48
C VAL A 620 31.83 19.20 25.40
N LEU A 621 31.73 19.86 24.25
CA LEU A 621 32.84 19.98 23.30
C LEU A 621 33.27 21.44 23.27
N GLY A 622 34.57 21.64 23.52
CA GLY A 622 35.20 22.92 23.78
C GLY A 622 35.28 23.83 22.55
N GLU A 623 35.29 25.11 22.86
CA GLU A 623 35.54 26.23 21.95
C GLU A 623 36.95 26.17 21.37
N ALA A 624 37.05 26.34 20.05
CA ALA A 624 38.24 26.83 19.39
C ALA A 624 37.81 27.89 18.36
N GLN A 625 37.95 29.15 18.76
CA GLN A 625 37.92 30.31 17.87
C GLN A 625 39.08 30.24 16.88
N LEU A 626 38.84 30.43 15.59
CA LEU A 626 39.75 31.16 14.70
C LEU A 626 38.94 31.83 13.57
N SER A 627 39.20 33.12 13.37
CA SER A 627 38.68 33.96 12.29
C SER A 627 39.82 34.29 11.29
N PRO A 628 39.53 34.95 10.13
CA PRO A 628 40.10 34.62 8.82
C PRO A 628 41.25 35.55 8.38
N GLN A 629 42.13 35.10 7.48
CA GLN A 629 42.88 35.97 6.56
C GLN A 629 43.29 35.26 5.25
N ASP A 630 43.13 36.02 4.17
CA ASP A 630 43.61 35.81 2.80
C ASP A 630 45.13 35.63 2.69
N ASN A 631 45.60 34.84 1.70
CA ASN A 631 46.61 35.31 0.73
C ASN A 631 46.97 34.29 -0.37
N ALA A 632 46.84 34.76 -1.61
CA ALA A 632 47.81 34.68 -2.72
C ALA A 632 48.31 33.31 -3.25
N MET A 633 47.92 33.02 -4.50
CA MET A 633 48.72 32.36 -5.56
C MET A 633 50.05 33.12 -5.82
N PRO A 634 51.13 32.56 -6.43
CA PRO A 634 51.06 31.82 -7.70
C PRO A 634 52.16 30.76 -8.08
N ALA A 635 51.89 30.09 -9.21
CA ALA A 635 52.79 29.72 -10.34
C ALA A 635 53.76 28.51 -10.31
N SER A 636 53.53 27.64 -11.31
CA SER A 636 54.46 27.00 -12.28
C SER A 636 55.55 26.00 -11.83
N ALA A 637 55.49 24.76 -12.35
CA ALA A 637 56.47 24.16 -13.29
C ALA A 637 56.25 22.63 -13.48
N GLN A 638 56.20 22.17 -14.73
CA GLN A 638 56.46 20.79 -15.18
C GLN A 638 57.96 20.63 -15.52
N PRO A 639 58.49 19.48 -16.02
CA PRO A 639 58.16 18.06 -15.82
C PRO A 639 59.41 17.23 -15.40
N GLY A 640 59.25 15.95 -15.00
CA GLY A 640 60.38 15.09 -14.66
C GLY A 640 60.07 13.60 -14.70
N THR A 641 60.67 12.93 -15.67
CA THR A 641 60.73 11.50 -15.98
C THR A 641 61.33 10.62 -14.88
N GLY A 642 60.90 9.36 -14.76
CA GLY A 642 61.69 8.34 -14.04
C GLY A 642 60.97 7.03 -13.66
N THR A 643 60.96 6.07 -14.59
CA THR A 643 61.29 4.62 -14.41
C THR A 643 60.55 3.82 -13.31
N SER A 644 59.66 2.88 -13.72
CA SER A 644 59.85 1.40 -13.72
C SER A 644 59.84 0.77 -12.31
N SER A 645 59.13 -0.30 -11.97
CA SER A 645 58.83 -1.55 -12.69
C SER A 645 57.98 -2.42 -11.76
N TRP A 646 56.96 -3.13 -12.26
CA TRP A 646 56.46 -4.35 -11.61
C TRP A 646 56.05 -5.35 -12.69
N LEU A 647 56.85 -6.41 -12.81
CA LEU A 647 56.56 -7.65 -13.52
C LEU A 647 56.41 -8.75 -12.48
N GLY A 648 55.24 -9.39 -12.48
CA GLY A 648 55.00 -10.81 -12.19
C GLY A 648 55.32 -11.36 -10.80
N VAL A 649 54.38 -12.14 -10.23
CA VAL A 649 54.52 -13.60 -10.08
C VAL A 649 53.17 -14.20 -9.61
N SER A 650 52.91 -15.38 -10.17
CA SER A 650 51.86 -16.38 -10.00
C SER A 650 51.39 -16.73 -8.58
N ALA A 651 50.13 -17.15 -8.48
CA ALA A 651 49.56 -17.88 -7.34
C ALA A 651 49.53 -19.40 -7.61
N PRO A 652 49.76 -20.26 -6.60
CA PRO A 652 49.51 -21.71 -6.66
C PRO A 652 48.25 -22.16 -5.86
N ASP A 653 47.89 -23.43 -6.10
CA ASP A 653 46.68 -24.16 -5.71
C ASP A 653 46.49 -24.50 -4.20
N ASP A 654 45.21 -24.78 -3.88
CA ASP A 654 44.61 -25.73 -2.91
C ASP A 654 45.13 -25.85 -1.45
N VAL A 655 44.24 -25.51 -0.49
CA VAL A 655 44.05 -26.27 0.77
C VAL A 655 42.58 -26.16 1.26
N LEU A 656 41.91 -27.30 1.37
CA LEU A 656 40.68 -27.55 2.13
C LEU A 656 40.94 -27.57 3.64
N VAL A 657 40.13 -26.87 4.46
CA VAL A 657 39.85 -27.28 5.85
C VAL A 657 38.41 -26.95 6.25
N ASP A 658 37.70 -28.03 6.56
CA ASP A 658 36.45 -28.19 7.30
C ASP A 658 36.53 -27.57 8.73
N ARG A 659 35.56 -26.75 9.16
CA ARG A 659 34.98 -26.72 10.54
C ARG A 659 33.73 -25.80 10.64
N PRO A 660 32.73 -26.16 11.47
CA PRO A 660 31.49 -25.41 11.64
C PRO A 660 31.60 -24.29 12.70
N LEU A 661 30.80 -23.23 12.52
CA LEU A 661 30.61 -22.14 13.48
C LEU A 661 29.58 -22.55 14.56
N ASP A 662 30.06 -22.68 15.79
CA ASP A 662 29.24 -22.78 17.00
C ASP A 662 28.52 -21.45 17.29
N VAL A 663 27.19 -21.48 17.38
CA VAL A 663 26.37 -20.39 17.90
C VAL A 663 26.13 -20.64 19.39
N VAL A 664 26.67 -19.75 20.23
CA VAL A 664 26.49 -19.75 21.68
C VAL A 664 25.13 -19.15 22.04
N PHE A 665 24.24 -19.95 22.64
CA PHE A 665 23.10 -19.46 23.42
C PHE A 665 23.45 -19.49 24.90
N ALA A 666 23.49 -18.33 25.55
CA ALA A 666 23.58 -18.21 26.99
C ALA A 666 22.19 -18.43 27.62
N GLY A 667 22.11 -19.36 28.57
CA GLY A 667 20.87 -19.81 29.18
C GLY A 667 20.37 -19.01 30.37
N LEU A 668 19.10 -19.22 30.70
CA LEU A 668 18.51 -19.02 32.02
C LEU A 668 17.79 -20.31 32.42
N ARG A 669 18.26 -20.93 33.50
CA ARG A 669 17.72 -22.17 34.08
C ARG A 669 16.54 -21.83 35.00
N GLY A 670 15.35 -22.35 34.67
CA GLY A 670 14.19 -22.43 35.58
C GLY A 670 13.85 -23.90 35.87
N ARG A 671 13.84 -24.27 37.16
CA ARG A 671 13.52 -25.61 37.66
C ARG A 671 12.03 -25.92 37.50
N VAL A 672 11.69 -27.10 37.00
CA VAL A 672 10.35 -27.69 37.12
C VAL A 672 10.46 -28.89 38.06
N THR A 673 9.74 -28.83 39.18
CA THR A 673 9.56 -29.93 40.13
C THR A 673 8.23 -30.63 39.85
N THR A 674 8.28 -31.94 39.59
CA THR A 674 7.12 -32.84 39.64
C THR A 674 7.00 -33.46 41.03
N PRO A 675 5.79 -33.75 41.52
CA PRO A 675 5.57 -34.84 42.47
C PRO A 675 4.79 -35.98 41.84
N ALA A 676 5.29 -37.20 42.05
CA ALA A 676 4.61 -38.46 41.78
C ALA A 676 3.88 -39.00 43.02
N ASP A 677 2.87 -39.82 42.73
CA ASP A 677 2.25 -40.91 43.50
C ASP A 677 1.39 -40.65 44.74
N ARG A 678 0.13 -41.12 44.64
CA ARG A 678 -0.42 -42.22 45.47
C ARG A 678 -1.81 -42.67 44.97
N GLY A 679 -1.99 -44.00 44.83
CA GLY A 679 -3.27 -44.65 45.12
C GLY A 679 -3.84 -45.58 44.04
N ALA A 680 -3.34 -46.82 43.97
CA ALA A 680 -4.02 -47.94 43.33
C ALA A 680 -5.08 -48.55 44.27
N THR A 681 -6.23 -48.96 43.73
CA THR A 681 -7.00 -50.12 44.22
C THR A 681 -7.66 -50.85 43.05
N GLU A 682 -7.40 -52.15 42.97
CA GLU A 682 -7.96 -53.13 42.03
C GLU A 682 -9.37 -53.58 42.44
N ARG A 683 -10.22 -53.93 41.46
CA ARG A 683 -10.82 -55.29 41.24
C ARG A 683 -12.14 -55.24 40.46
N GLY A 684 -12.29 -56.15 39.50
CA GLY A 684 -13.59 -56.55 38.93
C GLY A 684 -13.51 -57.17 37.53
N LEU A 685 -13.22 -58.48 37.46
CA LEU A 685 -13.36 -59.34 36.27
C LEU A 685 -14.76 -59.96 36.25
N ASP A 686 -15.36 -60.07 35.05
CA ASP A 686 -16.31 -61.08 34.52
C ASP A 686 -16.99 -60.45 33.28
N GLY A 687 -17.20 -61.02 32.10
CA GLY A 687 -17.06 -62.35 31.53
C GLY A 687 -18.01 -62.39 30.30
N GLY A 688 -17.59 -63.00 29.17
CA GLY A 688 -18.52 -63.45 28.11
C GLY A 688 -18.35 -62.87 26.69
N LEU A 689 -17.64 -63.61 25.84
CA LEU A 689 -17.77 -63.66 24.36
C LEU A 689 -18.64 -64.89 23.99
N PRO A 690 -19.26 -65.01 22.79
CA PRO A 690 -18.54 -65.50 21.58
C PRO A 690 -19.02 -64.89 20.23
N GLY A 691 -18.11 -64.61 19.29
CA GLY A 691 -17.82 -65.46 18.10
C GLY A 691 -17.63 -64.54 16.88
N SER A 692 -16.87 -64.81 15.82
CA SER A 692 -16.18 -66.02 15.32
C SER A 692 -15.24 -65.63 14.15
N SER A 693 -14.14 -66.41 13.98
CA SER A 693 -13.31 -66.67 12.77
C SER A 693 -12.64 -65.49 12.04
N GLY A 694 -11.32 -65.38 11.80
CA GLY A 694 -10.22 -66.35 11.58
C GLY A 694 -9.53 -65.97 10.24
N LYS A 695 -8.47 -65.14 10.20
CA LYS A 695 -7.01 -65.37 10.34
C LYS A 695 -6.27 -65.97 9.12
N LEU A 696 -5.09 -65.36 8.86
CA LEU A 696 -3.84 -65.85 8.20
C LEU A 696 -3.82 -65.86 6.66
N CYS A 697 -2.70 -65.70 5.94
CA CYS A 697 -1.39 -65.03 6.09
C CYS A 697 -0.57 -65.35 4.80
N ASP A 698 0.34 -64.45 4.43
CA ASP A 698 1.66 -64.68 3.82
C ASP A 698 1.87 -65.08 2.33
N SER A 699 2.57 -64.15 1.64
CA SER A 699 3.92 -64.31 1.03
C SER A 699 4.15 -64.72 -0.46
N HIS A 700 5.05 -63.93 -1.09
CA HIS A 700 6.08 -64.21 -2.12
C HIS A 700 5.75 -64.87 -3.48
N HIS A 701 6.02 -64.19 -4.62
CA HIS A 701 7.26 -64.27 -5.44
C HIS A 701 7.16 -63.57 -6.82
N LEU A 702 8.35 -63.18 -7.33
CA LEU A 702 8.80 -62.83 -8.70
C LEU A 702 8.19 -63.71 -9.84
N ASP A 703 8.16 -63.39 -11.14
CA ASP A 703 9.17 -62.77 -12.00
C ASP A 703 8.64 -62.33 -13.41
N GLN A 704 9.43 -61.44 -14.03
CA GLN A 704 9.66 -61.02 -15.44
C GLN A 704 8.89 -61.59 -16.67
N HIS A 705 8.54 -60.73 -17.64
CA HIS A 705 9.27 -60.48 -18.92
C HIS A 705 8.42 -59.72 -19.99
N GLY A 706 9.06 -58.82 -20.75
CA GLY A 706 8.53 -58.37 -22.06
C GLY A 706 8.96 -56.96 -22.53
N SER A 707 10.19 -56.84 -23.07
CA SER A 707 10.85 -55.66 -23.64
C SER A 707 10.39 -55.24 -25.05
N ILE A 708 10.62 -53.98 -25.45
CA ILE A 708 11.29 -53.43 -26.68
C ILE A 708 11.06 -51.88 -26.66
N VAL A 709 12.03 -50.96 -26.44
CA VAL A 709 13.23 -50.52 -27.22
C VAL A 709 12.83 -49.80 -28.54
N ARG A 710 13.24 -48.58 -28.96
CA ARG A 710 14.23 -47.55 -28.55
C ARG A 710 14.06 -46.28 -29.41
N ASP A 711 14.59 -45.16 -28.89
CA ASP A 711 15.33 -44.04 -29.51
C ASP A 711 14.76 -43.22 -30.70
N HIS A 712 14.69 -41.89 -30.52
CA HIS A 712 15.69 -41.00 -31.13
C HIS A 712 15.83 -39.65 -30.39
N ARG A 713 17.06 -39.15 -30.45
CA ARG A 713 17.72 -38.06 -29.70
C ARG A 713 17.53 -36.67 -30.39
N PRO A 714 18.12 -35.56 -29.88
CA PRO A 714 17.45 -34.28 -29.70
C PRO A 714 17.82 -33.19 -30.72
N ARG A 715 17.10 -32.07 -30.65
CA ARG A 715 17.61 -30.69 -30.78
C ARG A 715 17.01 -29.82 -29.70
#